data_AF-A0A4R9JDH9-F1
#
_entry.id   AF-A0A4R9JDH9-F1
#
_cell.length_a   1.000
_cell.length_b   1.000
_cell.length_c   1.000
_cell.angle_alpha   90.00
_cell.angle_beta   90.00
_cell.angle_gamma   90.00
#
_symmetry.space_group_name_H-M   'P 1'
#
loop_
_entity.id
_entity.type
_entity.pdbx_description
1 polymer ?
#
loop_
_entity_poly.entity_id
_entity_poly.type
_entity_poly.pdbx_seq_one_letter_code
_entity_poly.pdbx_strand_id
1 'polypeptide(L)'
;MTIEELYNSLIITNNSISLDTNVLNTDIWKKLLLTNNGNQPIVISQATKTKENGFVKIIGTTSFQLVPNLPVQATLRIDDLGKIQIRIYFNLIGETKLPNSWKFSQSFPKLPAEDKTKLSLLGDEATSVLDSLWLRNAYFVLSTEDFVEEGSKIPFSQGLNFKSILRPMGMLGVFDSILHGDTQEVNFYGRIILPLPTDLTPDLIAWTYPWEVKIEPPGILLKADLGADKNITDSLSIKDTEFVIYSPHSQEWLSKNRNYQPAYALTAILDIPSAKISCKVTGILKAGESEVVLQGDFQGVTLGKLADLLDITGSSDLSSNLPEEFSKAGNLLSDLALETISIGFNASLGSAGVSYAAIRIGFPNKTWKAIPGAVEFSDFSVLFIIASPFSATKRGISTVIEGKMDFGGVDLDVTAYLPNFSIRAELEEPVNLSLSKVFDKYFPELPSPPDISIDRFILGADAKRNFSVYAVIGEEKPWVLDLGPTSMTISDIEVDLNKPSVGGTNGSFSGTIQFSDNVLLQIRYDMPGAFSIRSEIDQIRLSELIARLSNQLVDLPGEFDLTFRQSSILISKREQDLVFLFGTQIDSFGSLAFEARKIGGGKWGYAFGLDLSSSKASSLPSLGVLSIFEDFFHLQKLTLVVSSFDSPDFAFPNLAQFENPRIASKDVKLPAQSGGLIQGLNIYGEWSINSGDRQQGLLSKFLGLNPVLGITLQVGSIPSKNSRLYVSYNTTIQGHPFSCKFGGQIQNNSIGIFLMGSLTVDIQGNPQTFDVTLIFVENGAFISATMKGNTSVNFYTFKLSNLALEVGINWEGIPSLGVAATIDVGEIESSVAVFFDSTRPSRSLVAGSISNVTLKKILDNLAGELTEKLPDVIENVLDQVAIEGTGGFNIPTSYADDLDNLKIESISSAFSSIGKISIPSSSSQVLLVVNKPGTTWYLTDLTTMMHYQLYKTGNTIAVSLEAQLYVAPENTTIGTLIFPAGFFINGTLKFFSFEVSAKILINRNQGIAVDAQMDRIVIVSDSLFCIQAAEGSGGPKLSVSSFTQNAQPEPKFRPPHFYINGELKFLGLKDSVFVEATKSGLTFKIQGNLALACVFDLHGSIGGSSYFSAGGNVKVGIGTIDLGILGSVHIDTSIQAGLDVKATNSAMTASLQAAFEFLGSTHNIAKFNLDVDSDPLTDLVGILEDKIMDILKGIFKDPAKWAEALGDKIIDGVEDAEKILTDYFHVPLDQAKQILNDAGLAIKACATTTAASIL
;
A
#
# COMPACT_ATOMS: atom_id res chain seq x y z
N MET A 1 66.85 34.40 -47.82
CA MET A 1 67.03 33.56 -49.01
C MET A 1 66.96 34.48 -50.22
N THR A 2 67.84 34.35 -51.21
CA THR A 2 67.76 35.08 -52.50
C THR A 2 67.01 34.25 -53.54
N ILE A 3 66.54 34.87 -54.63
CA ILE A 3 65.86 34.12 -55.71
C ILE A 3 66.80 33.08 -56.36
N GLU A 4 68.11 33.35 -56.36
CA GLU A 4 69.13 32.41 -56.83
C GLU A 4 69.26 31.19 -55.90
N GLU A 5 69.27 31.42 -54.59
CA GLU A 5 69.29 30.35 -53.59
C GLU A 5 68.03 29.48 -53.68
N LEU A 6 66.86 30.09 -53.88
CA LEU A 6 65.59 29.37 -54.08
C LEU A 6 65.58 28.56 -55.38
N TYR A 7 66.08 29.12 -56.48
CA TYR A 7 66.20 28.39 -57.75
C TYR A 7 67.10 27.16 -57.60
N ASN A 8 68.20 27.28 -56.86
CA ASN A 8 69.16 26.20 -56.64
C ASN A 8 68.65 25.14 -55.65
N SER A 9 67.83 25.51 -54.66
CA SER A 9 67.24 24.55 -53.70
C SER A 9 66.15 23.66 -54.31
N LEU A 10 65.52 24.08 -55.42
CA LEU A 10 64.50 23.31 -56.14
C LEU A 10 65.14 22.32 -57.12
N ILE A 11 65.58 21.16 -56.63
CA ILE A 11 66.32 20.17 -57.43
C ILE A 11 65.37 19.26 -58.22
N ILE A 12 65.63 19.07 -59.53
CA ILE A 12 64.95 18.07 -60.35
C ILE A 12 65.64 16.72 -60.12
N THR A 13 64.90 15.74 -59.58
CA THR A 13 65.36 14.36 -59.37
C THR A 13 64.39 13.41 -60.08
N ASN A 14 64.89 12.48 -60.89
CA ASN A 14 64.07 11.55 -61.69
C ASN A 14 62.98 12.25 -62.55
N ASN A 15 63.34 13.38 -63.16
CA ASN A 15 62.42 14.22 -63.95
C ASN A 15 61.26 14.85 -63.14
N SER A 16 61.39 14.93 -61.82
CA SER A 16 60.38 15.52 -60.94
C SER A 16 60.98 16.52 -59.94
N ILE A 17 60.19 17.51 -59.52
CA ILE A 17 60.48 18.41 -58.40
C ILE A 17 59.46 18.16 -57.29
N SER A 18 59.94 18.00 -56.06
CA SER A 18 59.08 17.85 -54.88
C SER A 18 59.02 19.17 -54.11
N LEU A 19 57.82 19.73 -53.94
CA LEU A 19 57.56 20.92 -53.13
C LEU A 19 57.16 20.44 -51.73
N ASP A 20 58.16 20.22 -50.88
CA ASP A 20 58.01 19.73 -49.50
C ASP A 20 58.25 20.83 -48.46
N THR A 21 58.15 20.49 -47.18
CA THR A 21 58.36 21.42 -46.06
C THR A 21 59.83 21.63 -45.72
N ASN A 22 60.75 20.83 -46.26
CA ASN A 22 62.19 20.96 -46.06
C ASN A 22 62.75 22.07 -46.95
N VAL A 23 62.28 22.13 -48.19
CA VAL A 23 62.66 23.16 -49.18
C VAL A 23 61.88 24.44 -48.94
N LEU A 24 60.59 24.33 -48.60
CA LEU A 24 59.68 25.47 -48.43
C LEU A 24 59.19 25.54 -46.98
N ASN A 25 60.11 25.87 -46.07
CA ASN A 25 59.87 25.86 -44.63
C ASN A 25 59.13 27.12 -44.12
N THR A 26 57.88 27.32 -44.56
CA THR A 26 57.00 28.36 -44.00
C THR A 26 55.80 27.71 -43.29
N ASP A 27 55.34 28.32 -42.20
CA ASP A 27 54.19 27.80 -41.44
C ASP A 27 52.92 27.76 -42.28
N ILE A 28 52.75 28.74 -43.17
CA ILE A 28 51.64 28.80 -44.14
C ILE A 28 51.72 27.60 -45.10
N TRP A 29 52.90 27.32 -45.69
CA TRP A 29 53.05 26.18 -46.61
C TRP A 29 52.79 24.84 -45.92
N LYS A 30 53.31 24.65 -44.70
CA LYS A 30 53.00 23.47 -43.87
C LYS A 30 51.50 23.29 -43.67
N LYS A 31 50.79 24.37 -43.31
CA LYS A 31 49.34 24.35 -43.13
C LYS A 31 48.62 24.00 -44.43
N LEU A 32 49.04 24.56 -45.56
CA LEU A 32 48.41 24.28 -46.86
C LEU A 32 48.60 22.83 -47.32
N LEU A 33 49.79 22.23 -47.11
CA LEU A 33 50.01 20.81 -47.41
C LEU A 33 49.20 19.91 -46.49
N LEU A 34 49.10 20.25 -45.20
CA LEU A 34 48.29 19.51 -44.24
C LEU A 34 46.82 19.46 -44.66
N THR A 35 46.22 20.61 -45.01
CA THR A 35 44.79 20.69 -45.34
C THR A 35 44.46 20.24 -46.76
N ASN A 36 45.35 20.44 -47.75
CA ASN A 36 45.03 20.21 -49.17
C ASN A 36 45.75 19.03 -49.82
N ASN A 37 46.71 18.39 -49.15
CA ASN A 37 47.47 17.28 -49.72
C ASN A 37 47.86 16.21 -48.68
N GLY A 38 47.12 16.09 -47.57
CA GLY A 38 47.35 15.06 -46.56
C GLY A 38 48.74 15.10 -45.91
N ASN A 39 49.30 16.31 -45.77
CA ASN A 39 50.67 16.55 -45.30
C ASN A 39 51.76 15.91 -46.19
N GLN A 40 51.43 15.53 -47.43
CA GLN A 40 52.38 15.04 -48.43
C GLN A 40 52.89 16.19 -49.29
N PRO A 41 54.13 16.10 -49.82
CA PRO A 41 54.65 17.11 -50.73
C PRO A 41 53.92 17.09 -52.08
N ILE A 42 53.90 18.23 -52.77
CA ILE A 42 53.38 18.33 -54.15
C ILE A 42 54.51 17.97 -55.11
N VAL A 43 54.39 16.83 -55.79
CA VAL A 43 55.41 16.31 -56.71
C VAL A 43 55.05 16.63 -58.16
N ILE A 44 55.76 17.59 -58.74
CA ILE A 44 55.63 17.96 -60.14
C ILE A 44 56.52 17.04 -60.97
N SER A 45 55.93 16.18 -61.78
CA SER A 45 56.59 15.28 -62.73
C SER A 45 56.77 15.95 -64.09
N GLN A 46 57.72 15.46 -64.89
CA GLN A 46 58.14 16.10 -66.14
C GLN A 46 58.47 17.58 -65.95
N ALA A 47 59.06 17.89 -64.78
CA ALA A 47 59.23 19.27 -64.34
C ALA A 47 60.32 19.98 -65.13
N THR A 48 59.97 21.14 -65.66
CA THR A 48 60.91 22.14 -66.17
C THR A 48 60.88 23.34 -65.23
N LYS A 49 62.06 23.87 -64.87
CA LYS A 49 62.16 25.10 -64.07
C LYS A 49 62.89 26.20 -64.83
N THR A 50 62.30 27.38 -64.90
CA THR A 50 62.89 28.59 -65.47
C THR A 50 63.02 29.67 -64.40
N LYS A 51 64.06 30.48 -64.52
CA LYS A 51 64.24 31.68 -63.70
C LYS A 51 63.81 32.87 -64.54
N GLU A 52 62.84 33.62 -64.05
CA GLU A 52 62.37 34.86 -64.66
C GLU A 52 62.65 36.02 -63.68
N ASN A 53 62.50 37.28 -64.13
CA ASN A 53 62.82 38.43 -63.27
C ASN A 53 61.94 38.43 -62.01
N GLY A 54 62.53 38.09 -60.87
CA GLY A 54 61.90 38.13 -59.55
C GLY A 54 61.17 36.85 -59.11
N PHE A 55 61.11 35.80 -59.93
CA PHE A 55 60.46 34.53 -59.56
C PHE A 55 61.06 33.31 -60.27
N VAL A 56 60.84 32.14 -59.67
CA VAL A 56 61.11 30.81 -60.25
C VAL A 56 59.79 30.22 -60.73
N LYS A 57 59.73 29.86 -62.01
CA LYS A 57 58.57 29.21 -62.63
C LYS A 57 58.86 27.73 -62.85
N ILE A 58 57.93 26.87 -62.47
CA ILE A 58 58.00 25.43 -62.65
C ILE A 58 56.77 24.98 -63.42
N ILE A 59 56.96 24.22 -64.50
CA ILE A 59 55.88 23.67 -65.32
C ILE A 59 56.07 22.15 -65.41
N GLY A 60 54.99 21.39 -65.29
CA GLY A 60 54.99 19.94 -65.46
C GLY A 60 53.60 19.36 -65.29
N THR A 61 53.52 18.14 -64.77
CA THR A 61 52.26 17.47 -64.41
C THR A 61 52.28 16.99 -62.97
N THR A 62 51.14 16.97 -62.28
CA THR A 62 51.02 16.50 -60.89
C THR A 62 49.68 15.84 -60.66
N SER A 63 49.59 15.02 -59.61
CA SER A 63 48.29 14.63 -59.05
C SER A 63 47.95 15.58 -57.92
N PHE A 64 46.73 16.13 -57.90
CA PHE A 64 46.28 17.03 -56.83
C PHE A 64 44.77 16.89 -56.66
N GLN A 65 44.29 16.86 -55.40
CA GLN A 65 42.86 16.73 -55.08
C GLN A 65 42.19 15.61 -55.88
N LEU A 66 42.74 14.40 -55.79
CA LEU A 66 42.27 13.16 -56.45
C LEU A 66 42.26 13.16 -57.99
N VAL A 67 42.72 14.21 -58.66
CA VAL A 67 42.83 14.22 -60.12
C VAL A 67 44.27 13.93 -60.54
N PRO A 68 44.52 12.83 -61.30
CA PRO A 68 45.86 12.47 -61.73
C PRO A 68 46.32 13.27 -62.95
N ASN A 69 47.63 13.45 -63.09
CA ASN A 69 48.30 13.97 -64.29
C ASN A 69 47.82 15.37 -64.75
N LEU A 70 47.44 16.25 -63.83
CA LEU A 70 47.05 17.63 -64.12
C LEU A 70 48.26 18.45 -64.60
N PRO A 71 48.14 19.20 -65.73
CA PRO A 71 49.11 20.23 -66.06
C PRO A 71 49.18 21.27 -64.93
N VAL A 72 50.40 21.55 -64.46
CA VAL A 72 50.63 22.43 -63.32
C VAL A 72 51.67 23.49 -63.65
N GLN A 73 51.42 24.71 -63.18
CA GLN A 73 52.37 25.81 -63.19
C GLN A 73 52.52 26.35 -61.77
N ALA A 74 53.70 26.17 -61.17
CA ALA A 74 54.05 26.79 -59.90
C ALA A 74 54.97 28.00 -60.12
N THR A 75 54.71 29.08 -59.40
CA THR A 75 55.53 30.30 -59.38
C THR A 75 55.94 30.57 -57.94
N LEU A 76 57.24 30.67 -57.70
CA LEU A 76 57.80 30.95 -56.38
C LEU A 76 58.57 32.27 -56.43
N ARG A 77 58.24 33.20 -55.55
CA ARG A 77 58.92 34.50 -55.41
C ARG A 77 59.32 34.73 -53.96
N ILE A 78 60.15 35.72 -53.74
CA ILE A 78 60.52 36.17 -52.40
C ILE A 78 59.92 37.57 -52.22
N ASP A 79 59.10 37.75 -51.20
CA ASP A 79 58.50 39.04 -50.90
C ASP A 79 59.50 40.00 -50.23
N ASP A 80 59.07 41.25 -50.00
CA ASP A 80 59.89 42.31 -49.41
C ASP A 80 60.32 42.02 -47.95
N LEU A 81 59.70 41.02 -47.31
CA LEU A 81 60.03 40.53 -45.97
C LEU A 81 60.94 39.30 -45.99
N GLY A 82 61.39 38.87 -47.18
CA GLY A 82 62.24 37.71 -47.36
C GLY A 82 61.51 36.36 -47.24
N LYS A 83 60.18 36.34 -47.23
CA LYS A 83 59.37 35.11 -47.19
C LYS A 83 59.11 34.58 -48.59
N ILE A 84 59.11 33.27 -48.73
CA ILE A 84 58.80 32.61 -50.00
C ILE A 84 57.28 32.63 -50.20
N GLN A 85 56.85 33.24 -51.30
CA GLN A 85 55.46 33.23 -51.75
C GLN A 85 55.31 32.27 -52.91
N ILE A 86 54.30 31.40 -52.83
CA ILE A 86 54.07 30.30 -53.74
C ILE A 86 52.68 30.45 -54.33
N ARG A 87 52.58 30.37 -55.66
CA ARG A 87 51.33 30.31 -56.40
C ARG A 87 51.35 29.12 -57.33
N ILE A 88 50.38 28.23 -57.23
CA ILE A 88 50.32 27.03 -58.06
C ILE A 88 48.97 26.96 -58.76
N TYR A 89 49.00 26.91 -60.08
CA TYR A 89 47.84 26.73 -60.94
C TYR A 89 47.79 25.29 -61.42
N PHE A 90 46.72 24.58 -61.08
CA PHE A 90 46.44 23.22 -61.56
C PHE A 90 45.32 23.31 -62.59
N ASN A 91 45.61 22.99 -63.86
CA ASN A 91 44.66 23.13 -64.96
C ASN A 91 43.71 21.92 -65.02
N LEU A 92 42.43 22.16 -64.76
CA LEU A 92 41.37 21.14 -64.72
C LEU A 92 40.62 21.03 -66.04
N ILE A 93 40.33 22.17 -66.68
CA ILE A 93 39.62 22.27 -67.97
C ILE A 93 40.29 23.36 -68.80
N GLY A 94 40.71 23.04 -70.02
CA GLY A 94 41.28 24.00 -70.97
C GLY A 94 40.24 24.92 -71.63
N GLU A 95 40.62 25.53 -72.75
CA GLU A 95 39.79 26.53 -73.45
C GLU A 95 38.52 25.96 -74.08
N THR A 96 38.51 24.65 -74.39
CA THR A 96 37.37 23.93 -74.98
C THR A 96 36.87 22.84 -74.02
N LYS A 97 35.57 22.83 -73.74
CA LYS A 97 34.92 21.80 -72.90
C LYS A 97 34.74 20.51 -73.71
N LEU A 98 35.40 19.44 -73.30
CA LEU A 98 35.24 18.09 -73.86
C LEU A 98 34.09 17.32 -73.17
N PRO A 99 33.47 16.30 -73.80
CA PRO A 99 32.36 15.53 -73.24
C PRO A 99 32.63 14.88 -71.87
N ASN A 100 33.90 14.61 -71.54
CA ASN A 100 34.34 14.03 -70.26
C ASN A 100 35.26 15.00 -69.50
N SER A 101 34.98 16.31 -69.57
CA SER A 101 35.74 17.31 -68.80
C SER A 101 35.62 17.07 -67.30
N TRP A 102 36.59 17.60 -66.54
CA TRP A 102 36.62 17.51 -65.09
C TRP A 102 35.32 17.98 -64.43
N LYS A 103 34.98 17.33 -63.31
CA LYS A 103 33.82 17.65 -62.44
C LYS A 103 34.28 17.81 -61.00
N PHE A 104 33.57 18.59 -60.19
CA PHE A 104 33.90 18.80 -58.79
C PHE A 104 33.89 17.49 -57.99
N SER A 105 32.96 16.57 -58.27
CA SER A 105 32.93 15.25 -57.64
C SER A 105 34.16 14.38 -57.89
N GLN A 106 34.95 14.65 -58.94
CA GLN A 106 36.21 13.95 -59.13
C GLN A 106 37.26 14.36 -58.09
N SER A 107 37.21 15.62 -57.64
CA SER A 107 38.09 16.12 -56.57
C SER A 107 37.50 15.92 -55.18
N PHE A 108 36.17 15.96 -55.07
CA PHE A 108 35.43 15.83 -53.83
C PHE A 108 34.36 14.73 -53.99
N PRO A 109 34.72 13.44 -53.93
CA PRO A 109 33.81 12.33 -54.27
C PRO A 109 32.65 12.14 -53.31
N LYS A 110 32.70 12.79 -52.13
CA LYS A 110 31.65 12.75 -51.11
C LYS A 110 30.81 14.02 -51.08
N LEU A 111 30.80 14.85 -52.13
CA LEU A 111 29.97 16.06 -52.15
C LEU A 111 28.51 15.72 -51.85
N PRO A 112 27.83 16.53 -51.03
CA PRO A 112 26.39 16.38 -50.84
C PRO A 112 25.66 16.54 -52.17
N ALA A 113 24.71 15.65 -52.41
CA ALA A 113 23.76 15.80 -53.51
C ALA A 113 22.62 16.75 -53.10
N GLU A 114 21.94 17.34 -54.08
CA GLU A 114 20.70 18.07 -53.80
C GLU A 114 19.57 17.11 -53.41
N ASP A 115 18.79 17.52 -52.42
CA ASP A 115 17.58 16.83 -52.01
C ASP A 115 16.47 17.07 -53.05
N LYS A 116 16.32 16.16 -54.02
CA LYS A 116 15.27 16.21 -55.06
C LYS A 116 13.89 15.86 -54.48
N THR A 117 13.38 16.61 -53.53
CA THR A 117 12.12 16.24 -52.85
C THR A 117 10.83 16.54 -53.62
N LYS A 118 10.83 17.06 -54.88
CA LYS A 118 9.57 17.25 -55.63
C LYS A 118 9.50 16.91 -57.13
N LEU A 119 10.56 16.48 -57.81
CA LEU A 119 10.45 16.03 -59.22
C LEU A 119 11.54 15.02 -59.63
N SER A 120 11.31 13.73 -59.41
CA SER A 120 11.81 12.68 -60.31
C SER A 120 11.06 11.36 -60.10
N LEU A 121 9.97 11.16 -60.86
CA LEU A 121 9.38 9.84 -61.16
C LEU A 121 10.20 9.07 -62.23
N LEU A 122 11.44 9.49 -62.50
CA LEU A 122 12.38 8.88 -63.42
C LEU A 122 13.72 8.83 -62.69
N GLY A 123 14.18 7.63 -62.33
CA GLY A 123 15.24 7.37 -61.34
C GLY A 123 16.66 7.82 -61.73
N ASP A 124 16.88 9.12 -61.90
CA ASP A 124 18.22 9.70 -62.05
C ASP A 124 18.84 9.98 -60.68
N GLU A 125 20.00 9.36 -60.43
CA GLU A 125 20.82 9.56 -59.23
C GLU A 125 21.01 11.06 -58.91
N ALA A 126 20.86 11.43 -57.62
CA ALA A 126 21.05 12.79 -57.17
C ALA A 126 22.54 13.17 -57.30
N THR A 127 22.84 14.26 -58.02
CA THR A 127 24.20 14.77 -58.25
C THR A 127 24.34 16.16 -57.64
N SER A 128 25.57 16.58 -57.34
CA SER A 128 25.85 17.93 -56.80
C SER A 128 25.67 19.00 -57.89
N VAL A 129 25.13 20.17 -57.54
CA VAL A 129 25.00 21.33 -58.46
C VAL A 129 26.35 21.76 -59.04
N LEU A 130 27.44 21.60 -58.28
CA LEU A 130 28.77 21.93 -58.77
C LEU A 130 29.16 21.12 -60.03
N ASP A 131 28.62 19.91 -60.20
CA ASP A 131 28.88 19.06 -61.37
C ASP A 131 28.01 19.40 -62.58
N SER A 132 26.91 20.14 -62.39
CA SER A 132 26.03 20.58 -63.48
C SER A 132 26.53 21.88 -64.14
N LEU A 133 27.51 22.56 -63.54
CA LEU A 133 28.07 23.82 -64.03
C LEU A 133 28.68 23.67 -65.44
N TRP A 134 28.43 24.67 -66.28
CA TRP A 134 29.16 24.82 -67.53
C TRP A 134 30.41 25.68 -67.32
N LEU A 135 31.56 25.02 -67.27
CA LEU A 135 32.86 25.63 -66.99
C LEU A 135 33.84 25.43 -68.15
N ARG A 136 34.68 26.44 -68.38
CA ARG A 136 35.92 26.35 -69.19
C ARG A 136 37.04 27.13 -68.49
N ASN A 137 38.29 26.91 -68.90
CA ASN A 137 39.46 27.53 -68.26
C ASN A 137 39.45 27.38 -66.73
N ALA A 138 39.15 26.17 -66.24
CA ALA A 138 39.00 25.89 -64.83
C ALA A 138 40.35 25.52 -64.20
N TYR A 139 40.68 26.14 -63.06
CA TYR A 139 41.91 25.90 -62.32
C TYR A 139 41.65 25.82 -60.83
N PHE A 140 42.36 24.92 -60.15
CA PHE A 140 42.69 25.15 -58.74
C PHE A 140 43.87 26.10 -58.66
N VAL A 141 43.81 27.05 -57.72
CA VAL A 141 44.86 28.04 -57.46
C VAL A 141 45.24 27.96 -55.98
N LEU A 142 46.38 27.35 -55.69
CA LEU A 142 46.93 27.28 -54.32
C LEU A 142 47.91 28.43 -54.11
N SER A 143 47.67 29.27 -53.11
CA SER A 143 48.49 30.47 -52.84
C SER A 143 48.86 30.60 -51.37
N THR A 144 50.08 31.06 -51.08
CA THR A 144 50.53 31.44 -49.72
C THR A 144 50.29 32.90 -49.39
N GLU A 145 49.73 33.69 -50.32
CA GLU A 145 49.43 35.11 -50.15
C GLU A 145 48.09 35.48 -50.80
N ASP A 146 47.54 36.60 -50.35
CA ASP A 146 46.45 37.28 -51.06
C ASP A 146 47.03 38.03 -52.27
N PHE A 147 46.37 37.94 -53.42
CA PHE A 147 46.76 38.70 -54.61
C PHE A 147 45.58 38.91 -55.56
N VAL A 148 45.69 39.89 -56.45
CA VAL A 148 44.77 40.07 -57.57
C VAL A 148 45.48 39.66 -58.85
N GLU A 149 44.85 38.80 -59.64
CA GLU A 149 45.40 38.38 -60.94
C GLU A 149 45.30 39.52 -61.97
N GLU A 150 46.44 39.89 -62.55
CA GLU A 150 46.51 40.90 -63.60
C GLU A 150 45.74 40.44 -64.85
N GLY A 151 44.93 41.33 -65.43
CA GLY A 151 44.06 41.03 -66.56
C GLY A 151 42.63 40.63 -66.16
N SER A 152 42.46 39.53 -65.43
CA SER A 152 41.14 39.03 -65.01
C SER A 152 40.54 39.81 -63.82
N LYS A 153 41.38 40.54 -63.07
CA LYS A 153 41.02 41.26 -61.83
C LYS A 153 40.38 40.38 -60.76
N ILE A 154 40.59 39.06 -60.83
CA ILE A 154 40.07 38.12 -59.84
C ILE A 154 40.93 38.22 -58.56
N PRO A 155 40.32 38.49 -57.39
CA PRO A 155 41.01 38.40 -56.12
C PRO A 155 41.15 36.94 -55.68
N PHE A 156 42.36 36.56 -55.26
CA PHE A 156 42.68 35.28 -54.64
C PHE A 156 43.11 35.52 -53.20
N SER A 157 42.66 34.66 -52.30
CA SER A 157 43.10 34.67 -50.91
C SER A 157 44.19 33.62 -50.67
N GLN A 158 44.95 33.77 -49.60
CA GLN A 158 45.81 32.73 -49.07
C GLN A 158 44.99 31.46 -48.80
N GLY A 159 45.40 30.33 -49.36
CA GLY A 159 44.62 29.10 -49.34
C GLY A 159 44.48 28.42 -50.71
N LEU A 160 43.56 27.46 -50.75
CA LEU A 160 43.08 26.86 -51.98
C LEU A 160 41.92 27.69 -52.52
N ASN A 161 42.05 28.11 -53.77
CA ASN A 161 41.05 28.84 -54.50
C ASN A 161 40.68 28.09 -55.77
N PHE A 162 39.58 28.49 -56.38
CA PHE A 162 39.12 28.03 -57.67
C PHE A 162 38.89 29.22 -58.59
N LYS A 163 39.22 29.07 -59.87
CA LYS A 163 38.82 30.03 -60.91
C LYS A 163 38.38 29.30 -62.16
N SER A 164 37.42 29.87 -62.87
CA SER A 164 36.94 29.39 -64.14
C SER A 164 36.18 30.48 -64.87
N ILE A 165 35.81 30.19 -66.11
CA ILE A 165 34.81 30.94 -66.86
C ILE A 165 33.51 30.15 -66.82
N LEU A 166 32.47 30.73 -66.22
CA LEU A 166 31.14 30.14 -66.07
C LEU A 166 30.19 30.67 -67.14
N ARG A 167 29.38 29.77 -67.69
CA ARG A 167 28.17 30.14 -68.43
C ARG A 167 26.95 29.77 -67.59
N PRO A 168 26.26 30.73 -66.96
CA PRO A 168 25.18 30.44 -66.00
C PRO A 168 23.82 30.09 -66.66
N MET A 169 23.79 29.83 -67.98
CA MET A 169 22.56 29.58 -68.73
C MET A 169 21.76 28.39 -68.16
N GLY A 170 20.47 28.61 -67.88
CA GLY A 170 19.56 27.60 -67.35
C GLY A 170 19.69 27.40 -65.83
N MET A 171 20.59 28.11 -65.16
CA MET A 171 20.80 28.03 -63.70
C MET A 171 20.16 29.19 -62.94
N LEU A 172 19.94 30.34 -63.60
CA LEU A 172 19.37 31.53 -62.96
C LEU A 172 17.83 31.52 -62.97
N GLY A 173 17.21 30.47 -63.53
CA GLY A 173 15.75 30.31 -63.55
C GLY A 173 15.06 31.48 -64.26
N VAL A 174 14.09 32.11 -63.59
CA VAL A 174 13.39 33.29 -64.14
C VAL A 174 14.35 34.45 -64.46
N PHE A 175 15.46 34.55 -63.73
CA PHE A 175 16.43 35.63 -63.92
C PHE A 175 17.27 35.48 -65.18
N ASP A 176 17.28 34.31 -65.85
CA ASP A 176 17.85 34.21 -67.20
C ASP A 176 17.14 35.21 -68.13
N SER A 177 15.80 35.29 -68.05
CA SER A 177 14.99 36.20 -68.87
C SER A 177 15.06 37.66 -68.42
N ILE A 178 15.20 37.90 -67.12
CA ILE A 178 15.30 39.25 -66.53
C ILE A 178 16.67 39.85 -66.86
N LEU A 179 17.74 39.07 -66.92
CA LEU A 179 19.10 39.56 -67.16
C LEU A 179 19.52 39.47 -68.66
N HIS A 180 18.61 39.10 -69.57
CA HIS A 180 18.93 38.96 -71.00
C HIS A 180 19.35 40.27 -71.66
N GLY A 181 20.64 40.29 -72.02
CA GLY A 181 21.35 41.31 -72.79
C GLY A 181 22.87 41.12 -72.71
N ASP A 182 23.40 40.83 -71.52
CA ASP A 182 24.84 41.04 -71.25
C ASP A 182 25.60 39.92 -70.50
N THR A 183 24.98 38.83 -70.04
CA THR A 183 25.74 37.73 -69.40
C THR A 183 26.40 36.80 -70.43
N GLN A 184 27.32 37.37 -71.21
CA GLN A 184 28.45 36.61 -71.76
C GLN A 184 29.19 35.98 -70.58
N GLU A 185 29.77 34.81 -70.85
CA GLU A 185 30.64 34.08 -69.95
C GLU A 185 31.35 34.94 -68.88
N VAL A 186 31.07 34.64 -67.61
CA VAL A 186 31.51 35.44 -66.46
C VAL A 186 32.67 34.77 -65.73
N ASN A 187 33.51 35.57 -65.09
CA ASN A 187 34.54 35.06 -64.19
C ASN A 187 33.87 34.43 -62.96
N PHE A 188 34.16 33.16 -62.72
CA PHE A 188 33.62 32.41 -61.60
C PHE A 188 34.75 31.89 -60.73
N TYR A 189 34.80 32.37 -59.50
CA TYR A 189 35.96 32.20 -58.62
C TYR A 189 35.54 32.16 -57.16
N GLY A 190 36.45 31.68 -56.30
CA GLY A 190 36.22 31.68 -54.87
C GLY A 190 37.16 30.73 -54.13
N ARG A 191 36.81 30.41 -52.90
CA ARG A 191 37.67 29.65 -51.99
C ARG A 191 37.14 28.24 -51.74
N ILE A 192 38.08 27.34 -51.50
CA ILE A 192 37.80 25.98 -51.04
C ILE A 192 38.50 25.81 -49.69
N ILE A 193 37.69 25.66 -48.63
CA ILE A 193 38.15 25.53 -47.25
C ILE A 193 37.89 24.10 -46.79
N LEU A 194 38.96 23.33 -46.65
CA LEU A 194 38.91 21.99 -46.05
C LEU A 194 39.24 22.11 -44.56
N PRO A 195 38.37 21.62 -43.66
CA PRO A 195 38.59 21.72 -42.23
C PRO A 195 39.65 20.71 -41.76
N LEU A 196 40.35 21.04 -40.69
CA LEU A 196 41.06 20.05 -39.91
C LEU A 196 40.06 19.22 -39.08
N PRO A 197 40.36 17.96 -38.75
CA PRO A 197 39.48 17.14 -37.92
C PRO A 197 39.11 17.74 -36.55
N THR A 198 39.89 18.71 -36.07
CA THR A 198 39.72 19.42 -34.78
C THR A 198 38.94 20.72 -34.88
N ASP A 199 38.58 21.18 -36.08
CA ASP A 199 37.92 22.48 -36.26
C ASP A 199 36.45 22.40 -35.84
N LEU A 200 36.03 23.29 -34.92
CA LEU A 200 34.63 23.46 -34.52
C LEU A 200 34.00 24.55 -35.40
N THR A 201 32.85 24.26 -36.01
CA THR A 201 32.09 25.24 -36.80
C THR A 201 30.88 25.68 -35.99
N PRO A 202 30.69 26.99 -35.73
CA PRO A 202 29.48 27.50 -35.09
C PRO A 202 28.24 27.19 -35.92
N ASP A 203 27.11 26.91 -35.28
CA ASP A 203 25.84 26.72 -35.99
C ASP A 203 25.43 28.00 -36.72
N LEU A 204 24.87 27.82 -37.92
CA LEU A 204 24.31 28.92 -38.71
C LEU A 204 23.02 29.41 -38.03
N ILE A 205 22.94 30.72 -37.78
CA ILE A 205 21.74 31.36 -37.25
C ILE A 205 20.62 31.22 -38.29
N ALA A 206 19.39 30.98 -37.84
CA ALA A 206 18.23 30.91 -38.71
C ALA A 206 18.17 32.13 -39.65
N TRP A 207 17.82 31.89 -40.91
CA TRP A 207 17.72 32.92 -41.97
C TRP A 207 19.02 33.62 -42.39
N THR A 208 20.19 33.16 -41.92
CA THR A 208 21.50 33.62 -42.41
C THR A 208 22.06 32.64 -43.43
N TYR A 209 22.75 33.10 -44.47
CA TYR A 209 23.40 32.21 -45.45
C TYR A 209 24.90 31.98 -45.16
N PRO A 210 25.49 30.85 -45.62
CA PRO A 210 26.91 30.54 -45.41
C PRO A 210 27.91 31.59 -45.94
N TRP A 211 27.50 32.43 -46.88
CA TRP A 211 28.31 33.53 -47.43
C TRP A 211 28.09 34.89 -46.75
N GLU A 212 27.21 34.96 -45.75
CA GLU A 212 26.92 36.17 -44.97
C GLU A 212 27.56 36.17 -43.58
N VAL A 213 28.08 35.01 -43.15
CA VAL A 213 28.76 34.90 -41.86
C VAL A 213 30.14 35.56 -41.89
N LYS A 214 30.54 36.10 -40.73
CA LYS A 214 31.82 36.82 -40.57
C LYS A 214 33.05 35.92 -40.77
N ILE A 215 32.95 34.62 -40.45
CA ILE A 215 34.01 33.63 -40.60
C ILE A 215 33.53 32.62 -41.64
N GLU A 216 34.21 32.57 -42.80
CA GLU A 216 33.85 31.65 -43.88
C GLU A 216 33.86 30.20 -43.41
N PRO A 217 32.75 29.45 -43.59
CA PRO A 217 32.64 28.09 -43.11
C PRO A 217 33.41 27.11 -44.02
N PRO A 218 33.79 25.93 -43.50
CA PRO A 218 34.41 24.88 -44.32
C PRO A 218 33.52 24.40 -45.47
N GLY A 219 33.98 24.58 -46.71
CA GLY A 219 33.25 24.20 -47.92
C GLY A 219 33.83 24.82 -49.19
N ILE A 220 33.07 24.71 -50.27
CA ILE A 220 33.35 25.31 -51.58
C ILE A 220 32.42 26.51 -51.72
N LEU A 221 32.97 27.72 -51.64
CA LEU A 221 32.23 28.98 -51.78
C LEU A 221 32.74 29.71 -53.03
N LEU A 222 31.90 29.78 -54.06
CA LEU A 222 32.25 30.37 -55.35
C LEU A 222 31.23 31.44 -55.73
N LYS A 223 31.67 32.44 -56.46
CA LYS A 223 30.84 33.56 -56.89
C LYS A 223 31.21 34.05 -58.29
N ALA A 224 30.24 34.66 -58.96
CA ALA A 224 30.39 35.36 -60.21
C ALA A 224 29.59 36.65 -60.19
N ASP A 225 30.26 37.75 -60.49
CA ASP A 225 29.62 39.02 -60.78
C ASP A 225 28.86 38.89 -62.11
N LEU A 226 27.55 39.13 -62.08
CA LEU A 226 26.68 39.09 -63.26
C LEU A 226 26.62 40.45 -63.97
N GLY A 227 27.13 41.52 -63.35
CA GLY A 227 27.28 42.86 -63.94
C GLY A 227 25.97 43.50 -64.40
N ALA A 228 24.83 43.06 -63.86
CA ALA A 228 23.52 43.41 -64.37
C ALA A 228 22.73 44.24 -63.34
N ASP A 229 22.78 45.55 -63.48
CA ASP A 229 21.86 46.47 -62.80
C ASP A 229 20.57 46.58 -63.61
N LYS A 230 19.41 46.39 -62.96
CA LYS A 230 18.12 46.43 -63.66
C LYS A 230 17.01 47.08 -62.84
N ASN A 231 16.26 47.94 -63.51
CA ASN A 231 14.98 48.45 -63.00
C ASN A 231 13.91 47.35 -63.14
N ILE A 232 13.33 46.94 -62.02
CA ILE A 232 12.20 46.00 -61.95
C ILE A 232 10.90 46.74 -62.28
N THR A 233 10.74 47.94 -61.74
CA THR A 233 9.67 48.91 -62.07
C THR A 233 10.28 50.29 -62.31
N ASP A 234 9.46 51.31 -62.56
CA ASP A 234 9.94 52.70 -62.71
C ASP A 234 10.64 53.24 -61.44
N SER A 235 10.37 52.64 -60.27
CA SER A 235 10.94 53.05 -58.97
C SER A 235 11.82 51.98 -58.30
N LEU A 236 11.54 50.69 -58.51
CA LEU A 236 12.24 49.57 -57.86
C LEU A 236 13.38 49.09 -58.74
N SER A 237 14.60 49.00 -58.19
CA SER A 237 15.77 48.51 -58.94
C SER A 237 16.59 47.50 -58.13
N ILE A 238 17.24 46.59 -58.85
CA ILE A 238 18.28 45.70 -58.32
C ILE A 238 19.63 46.10 -58.92
N LYS A 239 20.66 46.15 -58.06
CA LYS A 239 22.04 46.49 -58.41
C LYS A 239 23.02 45.45 -57.88
N ASP A 240 24.26 45.45 -58.36
CA ASP A 240 25.35 44.59 -57.85
C ASP A 240 24.94 43.10 -57.82
N THR A 241 24.40 42.61 -58.93
CA THR A 241 23.91 41.22 -59.03
C THR A 241 25.07 40.22 -59.05
N GLU A 242 25.10 39.32 -58.07
CA GLU A 242 26.13 38.28 -57.93
C GLU A 242 25.47 36.90 -57.85
N PHE A 243 25.98 35.95 -58.64
CA PHE A 243 25.68 34.53 -58.50
C PHE A 243 26.62 33.92 -57.46
N VAL A 244 26.09 33.30 -56.41
CA VAL A 244 26.88 32.65 -55.35
C VAL A 244 26.46 31.19 -55.20
N ILE A 245 27.44 30.30 -54.97
CA ILE A 245 27.21 28.91 -54.62
C ILE A 245 28.06 28.54 -53.41
N TYR A 246 27.42 27.86 -52.47
CA TYR A 246 28.06 27.20 -51.35
C TYR A 246 27.73 25.70 -51.39
N SER A 247 28.75 24.87 -51.21
CA SER A 247 28.57 23.44 -50.98
C SER A 247 29.55 22.94 -49.94
N PRO A 248 29.10 22.18 -48.92
CA PRO A 248 30.01 21.45 -48.05
C PRO A 248 30.92 20.53 -48.86
N HIS A 249 32.18 20.40 -48.44
CA HIS A 249 33.15 19.55 -49.13
C HIS A 249 32.85 18.04 -48.98
N SER A 250 32.00 17.63 -48.02
CA SER A 250 31.57 16.23 -47.87
C SER A 250 30.22 16.06 -47.13
N GLN A 251 29.49 14.99 -47.43
CA GLN A 251 28.27 14.56 -46.73
C GLN A 251 28.51 14.26 -45.25
N GLU A 252 29.71 13.78 -44.90
CA GLU A 252 30.09 13.46 -43.51
C GLU A 252 30.24 14.73 -42.66
N TRP A 253 30.76 15.81 -43.24
CA TRP A 253 30.84 17.08 -42.55
C TRP A 253 29.44 17.71 -42.40
N LEU A 254 28.61 17.61 -43.44
CA LEU A 254 27.22 18.10 -43.43
C LEU A 254 26.37 17.40 -42.36
N SER A 255 26.54 16.09 -42.15
CA SER A 255 25.76 15.35 -41.14
C SER A 255 26.02 15.83 -39.71
N LYS A 256 27.20 16.42 -39.46
CA LYS A 256 27.61 17.04 -38.19
C LYS A 256 27.29 18.53 -38.10
N ASN A 257 27.03 19.21 -39.23
CA ASN A 257 26.79 20.65 -39.31
C ASN A 257 25.56 20.93 -40.19
N ARG A 258 24.40 20.41 -39.76
CA ARG A 258 23.19 20.26 -40.60
C ARG A 258 22.62 21.57 -41.14
N ASN A 259 22.93 22.72 -40.52
CA ASN A 259 22.43 24.02 -40.96
C ASN A 259 23.19 24.58 -42.18
N TYR A 260 24.31 23.96 -42.60
CA TYR A 260 25.11 24.39 -43.74
C TYR A 260 24.80 23.58 -45.00
N GLN A 261 23.53 23.53 -45.41
CA GLN A 261 23.11 22.80 -46.62
C GLN A 261 23.73 23.40 -47.89
N PRO A 262 23.98 22.60 -48.95
CA PRO A 262 24.36 23.13 -50.25
C PRO A 262 23.28 24.08 -50.77
N ALA A 263 23.69 25.24 -51.28
CA ALA A 263 22.79 26.23 -51.83
C ALA A 263 23.50 27.06 -52.91
N TYR A 264 22.75 27.46 -53.93
CA TYR A 264 23.16 28.49 -54.87
C TYR A 264 22.07 29.55 -54.97
N ALA A 265 22.48 30.79 -55.14
CA ALA A 265 21.60 31.93 -55.00
C ALA A 265 22.01 33.06 -55.94
N LEU A 266 21.03 33.91 -56.23
CA LEU A 266 21.26 35.25 -56.75
C LEU A 266 21.25 36.21 -55.55
N THR A 267 22.30 37.02 -55.41
CA THR A 267 22.30 38.15 -54.47
C THR A 267 22.30 39.46 -55.25
N ALA A 268 21.66 40.48 -54.70
CA ALA A 268 21.60 41.82 -55.28
C ALA A 268 21.38 42.86 -54.19
N ILE A 269 21.58 44.14 -54.52
CA ILE A 269 21.12 45.26 -53.70
C ILE A 269 19.75 45.71 -54.22
N LEU A 270 18.72 45.60 -53.37
CA LEU A 270 17.38 46.13 -53.63
C LEU A 270 17.30 47.59 -53.15
N ASP A 271 16.95 48.49 -54.07
CA ASP A 271 16.79 49.92 -53.81
C ASP A 271 15.30 50.29 -53.82
N ILE A 272 14.81 50.87 -52.71
CA ILE A 272 13.41 51.27 -52.47
C ILE A 272 13.39 52.78 -52.18
N PRO A 273 13.34 53.62 -53.22
CA PRO A 273 13.53 55.07 -53.08
C PRO A 273 12.47 55.75 -52.20
N SER A 274 11.19 55.34 -52.31
CA SER A 274 10.09 55.90 -51.51
C SER A 274 10.30 55.76 -50.00
N ALA A 275 10.94 54.67 -49.56
CA ALA A 275 11.29 54.42 -48.17
C ALA A 275 12.72 54.89 -47.81
N LYS A 276 13.54 55.30 -48.79
CA LYS A 276 14.98 55.56 -48.65
C LYS A 276 15.76 54.35 -48.11
N ILE A 277 15.37 53.15 -48.53
CA ILE A 277 15.97 51.89 -48.08
C ILE A 277 16.77 51.29 -49.23
N SER A 278 18.02 50.90 -48.94
CA SER A 278 18.87 50.13 -49.83
C SER A 278 19.49 48.98 -49.04
N CYS A 279 19.29 47.74 -49.48
CA CYS A 279 19.62 46.55 -48.70
C CYS A 279 20.09 45.41 -49.61
N LYS A 280 20.87 44.48 -49.06
CA LYS A 280 21.20 43.23 -49.76
C LYS A 280 20.01 42.27 -49.66
N VAL A 281 19.62 41.70 -50.80
CA VAL A 281 18.62 40.64 -50.91
C VAL A 281 19.26 39.40 -51.51
N THR A 282 18.79 38.23 -51.06
CA THR A 282 19.26 36.93 -51.50
C THR A 282 18.06 36.11 -51.95
N GLY A 283 18.15 35.50 -53.14
CA GLY A 283 17.17 34.54 -53.63
C GLY A 283 17.81 33.20 -53.91
N ILE A 284 17.46 32.19 -53.11
CA ILE A 284 17.88 30.82 -53.37
C ILE A 284 17.28 30.34 -54.68
N LEU A 285 18.13 29.82 -55.54
CA LEU A 285 17.77 29.28 -56.83
C LEU A 285 17.59 27.76 -56.69
N LYS A 286 16.58 27.21 -57.37
CA LYS A 286 16.31 25.77 -57.39
C LYS A 286 16.10 25.31 -58.82
N ALA A 287 16.67 24.16 -59.16
CA ALA A 287 16.61 23.63 -60.51
C ALA A 287 15.17 23.28 -60.89
N GLY A 288 14.69 23.82 -62.01
CA GLY A 288 13.35 23.55 -62.55
C GLY A 288 12.20 24.37 -61.93
N GLU A 289 12.48 25.25 -60.94
CA GLU A 289 11.47 26.17 -60.44
C GLU A 289 11.30 27.38 -61.38
N SER A 290 10.04 27.74 -61.65
CA SER A 290 9.68 28.89 -62.50
C SER A 290 9.51 30.19 -61.72
N GLU A 291 9.76 30.15 -60.42
CA GLU A 291 9.66 31.26 -59.48
C GLU A 291 10.94 31.40 -58.65
N VAL A 292 11.38 32.63 -58.43
CA VAL A 292 12.49 32.95 -57.52
C VAL A 292 12.03 34.05 -56.58
N VAL A 293 12.33 33.90 -55.30
CA VAL A 293 11.97 34.87 -54.26
C VAL A 293 13.23 35.55 -53.78
N LEU A 294 13.35 36.86 -54.00
CA LEU A 294 14.39 37.67 -53.39
C LEU A 294 13.92 38.08 -52.00
N GLN A 295 14.67 37.71 -50.96
CA GLN A 295 14.36 38.04 -49.58
C GLN A 295 15.48 38.91 -48.99
N GLY A 296 15.10 39.95 -48.25
CA GLY A 296 16.02 40.77 -47.47
C GLY A 296 15.62 40.80 -45.99
N ASP A 297 16.63 40.84 -45.11
CA ASP A 297 16.47 41.12 -43.69
C ASP A 297 16.68 42.61 -43.44
N PHE A 298 15.73 43.23 -42.73
CA PHE A 298 15.67 44.66 -42.47
C PHE A 298 15.71 44.97 -40.97
N GLN A 299 16.17 44.04 -40.13
CA GLN A 299 16.32 44.29 -38.70
C GLN A 299 16.99 45.63 -38.38
N GLY A 300 16.33 46.42 -37.53
CA GLY A 300 16.77 47.77 -37.14
C GLY A 300 16.31 48.90 -38.07
N VAL A 301 15.60 48.61 -39.16
CA VAL A 301 15.02 49.62 -40.05
C VAL A 301 13.65 50.07 -39.53
N THR A 302 13.51 51.36 -39.21
CA THR A 302 12.23 51.96 -38.78
C THR A 302 11.53 52.61 -39.97
N LEU A 303 10.22 52.39 -40.10
CA LEU A 303 9.37 53.03 -41.10
C LEU A 303 8.54 54.15 -40.48
N GLY A 304 8.41 55.26 -41.22
CA GLY A 304 7.56 56.38 -40.81
C GLY A 304 6.07 56.10 -41.06
N LYS A 305 5.72 55.48 -42.20
CA LYS A 305 4.35 55.10 -42.55
C LYS A 305 4.35 53.95 -43.55
N LEU A 306 3.29 53.11 -43.54
CA LEU A 306 3.15 52.00 -44.49
C LEU A 306 3.08 52.45 -45.96
N ALA A 307 2.63 53.68 -46.21
CA ALA A 307 2.59 54.25 -47.55
C ALA A 307 4.00 54.48 -48.16
N ASP A 308 5.07 54.48 -47.35
CA ASP A 308 6.44 54.61 -47.85
C ASP A 308 6.92 53.34 -48.59
N LEU A 309 6.14 52.26 -48.58
CA LEU A 309 6.46 51.00 -49.26
C LEU A 309 5.77 50.87 -50.64
N LEU A 310 5.20 51.96 -51.16
CA LEU A 310 4.42 51.97 -52.40
C LEU A 310 5.17 51.39 -53.60
N ASP A 311 6.50 51.55 -53.64
CA ASP A 311 7.35 51.05 -54.72
C ASP A 311 7.35 49.52 -54.81
N ILE A 312 7.07 48.81 -53.70
CA ILE A 312 7.02 47.34 -53.64
C ILE A 312 5.57 46.84 -53.67
N THR A 313 4.64 47.55 -53.03
CA THR A 313 3.25 47.10 -52.89
C THR A 313 2.37 47.46 -54.08
N GLY A 314 2.83 48.36 -54.95
CA GLY A 314 2.12 48.91 -56.10
C GLY A 314 0.95 49.86 -55.75
N SER A 315 0.64 50.04 -54.46
CA SER A 315 -0.45 50.89 -53.96
C SER A 315 -0.27 51.24 -52.48
N SER A 316 -0.84 52.35 -52.03
CA SER A 316 -0.77 52.81 -50.63
C SER A 316 -1.87 52.26 -49.72
N ASP A 317 -2.48 51.11 -50.06
CA ASP A 317 -3.67 50.56 -49.43
C ASP A 317 -3.41 49.53 -48.31
N LEU A 318 -2.15 49.34 -47.91
CA LEU A 318 -1.79 48.42 -46.82
C LEU A 318 -2.56 48.72 -45.52
N SER A 319 -2.71 50.01 -45.17
CA SER A 319 -3.39 50.41 -43.93
C SER A 319 -4.87 49.98 -43.90
N SER A 320 -5.54 49.92 -45.06
CA SER A 320 -6.93 49.46 -45.13
C SER A 320 -7.10 47.95 -44.91
N ASN A 321 -6.00 47.19 -44.90
CA ASN A 321 -5.99 45.74 -44.67
C ASN A 321 -5.54 45.37 -43.25
N LEU A 322 -5.45 46.36 -42.35
CA LEU A 322 -5.25 46.18 -40.92
C LEU A 322 -6.59 46.09 -40.17
N PRO A 323 -6.58 45.58 -38.92
CA PRO A 323 -7.73 45.69 -38.03
C PRO A 323 -8.20 47.15 -37.90
N GLU A 324 -9.51 47.35 -37.68
CA GLU A 324 -10.14 48.67 -37.71
C GLU A 324 -9.47 49.70 -36.78
N GLU A 325 -8.96 49.25 -35.63
CA GLU A 325 -8.25 50.06 -34.64
C GLU A 325 -6.95 50.68 -35.20
N PHE A 326 -6.17 49.92 -36.00
CA PHE A 326 -4.93 50.41 -36.62
C PHE A 326 -5.17 51.03 -38.00
N SER A 327 -6.17 50.56 -38.73
CA SER A 327 -6.58 51.14 -40.00
C SER A 327 -7.00 52.62 -39.84
N LYS A 328 -7.73 52.95 -38.76
CA LYS A 328 -8.10 54.33 -38.40
C LYS A 328 -6.92 55.18 -37.90
N ALA A 329 -5.92 54.56 -37.28
CA ALA A 329 -4.70 55.26 -36.84
C ALA A 329 -3.86 55.75 -38.03
N GLY A 330 -3.97 55.10 -39.19
CA GLY A 330 -3.40 55.57 -40.45
C GLY A 330 -1.90 55.88 -40.37
N ASN A 331 -1.52 57.13 -40.66
CA ASN A 331 -0.12 57.61 -40.63
C ASN A 331 0.39 57.99 -39.23
N LEU A 332 -0.39 57.80 -38.16
CA LEU A 332 -0.02 58.18 -36.79
C LEU A 332 0.70 57.05 -36.02
N LEU A 333 0.91 55.90 -36.66
CA LEU A 333 1.68 54.79 -36.12
C LEU A 333 3.17 55.16 -36.10
N SER A 334 3.66 55.64 -34.97
CA SER A 334 5.10 55.79 -34.71
C SER A 334 5.73 54.43 -34.42
N ASP A 335 7.00 54.29 -34.77
CA ASP A 335 7.86 53.15 -34.41
C ASP A 335 7.53 51.80 -35.09
N LEU A 336 7.08 51.82 -36.35
CA LEU A 336 6.94 50.59 -37.15
C LEU A 336 8.31 50.03 -37.50
N ALA A 337 8.55 48.75 -37.23
CA ALA A 337 9.78 48.06 -37.59
C ALA A 337 9.59 47.30 -38.92
N LEU A 338 10.42 47.55 -39.92
CA LEU A 338 10.46 46.71 -41.11
C LEU A 338 11.32 45.49 -40.80
N GLU A 339 10.72 44.31 -40.78
CA GLU A 339 11.44 43.09 -40.37
C GLU A 339 11.94 42.32 -41.61
N THR A 340 11.08 42.16 -42.62
CA THR A 340 11.42 41.37 -43.81
C THR A 340 10.68 41.89 -45.03
N ILE A 341 11.35 41.86 -46.17
CA ILE A 341 10.72 42.01 -47.49
C ILE A 341 11.08 40.81 -48.33
N SER A 342 10.07 40.19 -48.95
CA SER A 342 10.23 39.13 -49.94
C SER A 342 9.52 39.53 -51.23
N ILE A 343 10.19 39.37 -52.38
CA ILE A 343 9.66 39.69 -53.70
C ILE A 343 9.78 38.46 -54.57
N GLY A 344 8.65 37.87 -54.96
CA GLY A 344 8.57 36.72 -55.85
C GLY A 344 8.54 37.16 -57.32
N PHE A 345 9.33 36.49 -58.16
CA PHE A 345 9.40 36.69 -59.60
C PHE A 345 9.00 35.40 -60.31
N ASN A 346 8.09 35.45 -61.29
CA ASN A 346 7.62 34.29 -62.04
C ASN A 346 7.82 34.46 -63.55
N ALA A 347 8.35 33.42 -64.20
CA ALA A 347 8.71 33.42 -65.63
C ALA A 347 7.52 33.60 -66.58
N SER A 348 6.30 33.33 -66.12
CA SER A 348 5.08 33.41 -66.92
C SER A 348 4.57 34.84 -67.12
N LEU A 349 5.12 35.84 -66.41
CA LEU A 349 4.54 37.19 -66.29
C LEU A 349 5.23 38.28 -67.14
N GLY A 350 6.17 37.93 -68.04
CA GLY A 350 6.87 38.90 -68.89
C GLY A 350 7.91 39.75 -68.15
N SER A 351 8.44 40.80 -68.79
CA SER A 351 9.70 41.47 -68.40
C SER A 351 9.70 42.23 -67.07
N ALA A 352 8.55 42.39 -66.39
CA ALA A 352 8.49 42.93 -65.02
C ALA A 352 8.28 41.84 -63.93
N GLY A 353 7.80 40.65 -64.28
CA GLY A 353 7.92 39.39 -63.53
C GLY A 353 7.36 39.24 -62.09
N VAL A 354 7.00 40.29 -61.34
CA VAL A 354 6.67 40.15 -59.91
C VAL A 354 5.31 39.46 -59.67
N SER A 355 5.35 38.23 -59.18
CA SER A 355 4.18 37.38 -58.85
C SER A 355 3.56 37.75 -57.51
N TYR A 356 4.38 38.10 -56.52
CA TYR A 356 3.92 38.58 -55.22
C TYR A 356 5.00 39.42 -54.51
N ALA A 357 4.57 40.25 -53.57
CA ALA A 357 5.43 40.87 -52.57
C ALA A 357 4.92 40.50 -51.18
N ALA A 358 5.79 40.12 -50.25
CA ALA A 358 5.45 39.88 -48.87
C ALA A 358 6.27 40.81 -47.97
N ILE A 359 5.61 41.52 -47.06
CA ILE A 359 6.23 42.55 -46.22
C ILE A 359 5.81 42.30 -44.79
N ARG A 360 6.78 42.08 -43.90
CA ARG A 360 6.57 41.91 -42.47
C ARG A 360 6.92 43.19 -41.72
N ILE A 361 5.94 43.71 -40.99
CA ILE A 361 6.04 44.95 -40.20
C ILE A 361 5.80 44.63 -38.72
N GLY A 362 6.77 44.87 -37.86
CA GLY A 362 6.61 44.81 -36.41
C GLY A 362 5.85 46.01 -35.86
N PHE A 363 4.92 45.76 -34.93
CA PHE A 363 4.18 46.76 -34.16
C PHE A 363 4.60 46.70 -32.68
N PRO A 364 5.84 47.11 -32.35
CA PRO A 364 6.38 46.97 -31.00
C PRO A 364 5.58 47.79 -29.97
N ASN A 365 5.40 47.24 -28.78
CA ASN A 365 4.66 47.85 -27.67
C ASN A 365 3.20 48.21 -28.01
N LYS A 366 2.58 47.51 -28.96
CA LYS A 366 1.14 47.64 -29.28
C LYS A 366 0.40 46.39 -28.86
N THR A 367 -0.83 46.57 -28.38
CA THR A 367 -1.75 45.47 -28.12
C THR A 367 -2.96 45.55 -29.04
N TRP A 368 -3.48 44.40 -29.44
CA TRP A 368 -4.66 44.31 -30.29
C TRP A 368 -5.68 43.34 -29.72
N LYS A 369 -6.87 43.85 -29.40
CA LYS A 369 -7.98 43.05 -28.87
C LYS A 369 -8.79 42.44 -30.02
N ALA A 370 -8.23 41.39 -30.64
CA ALA A 370 -8.83 40.70 -31.77
C ALA A 370 -10.24 40.15 -31.45
N ILE A 371 -10.44 39.59 -30.25
CA ILE A 371 -11.77 39.24 -29.72
C ILE A 371 -11.87 39.79 -28.29
N PRO A 372 -12.66 40.86 -28.06
CA PRO A 372 -12.76 41.49 -26.74
C PRO A 372 -13.11 40.49 -25.63
N GLY A 373 -12.24 40.41 -24.61
CA GLY A 373 -12.38 39.53 -23.44
C GLY A 373 -11.93 38.08 -23.65
N ALA A 374 -11.48 37.69 -24.85
CA ALA A 374 -11.07 36.32 -25.15
C ALA A 374 -9.69 36.20 -25.79
N VAL A 375 -9.34 37.06 -26.76
CA VAL A 375 -8.06 37.02 -27.48
C VAL A 375 -7.49 38.44 -27.61
N GLU A 376 -6.30 38.63 -27.04
CA GLU A 376 -5.52 39.87 -27.08
C GLU A 376 -4.09 39.54 -27.53
N PHE A 377 -3.63 40.19 -28.59
CA PHE A 377 -2.28 40.09 -29.12
C PHE A 377 -1.41 41.15 -28.45
N SER A 378 -0.19 40.78 -28.09
CA SER A 378 0.88 41.68 -27.61
C SER A 378 2.10 41.56 -28.52
N ASP A 379 2.83 42.66 -28.70
CA ASP A 379 4.08 42.76 -29.47
C ASP A 379 4.02 41.99 -30.80
N PHE A 380 3.00 42.31 -31.60
CA PHE A 380 2.68 41.56 -32.82
C PHE A 380 3.38 42.13 -34.07
N SER A 381 3.58 41.28 -35.05
CA SER A 381 4.01 41.63 -36.40
C SER A 381 2.90 41.36 -37.41
N VAL A 382 2.87 42.15 -38.47
CA VAL A 382 1.90 42.05 -39.55
C VAL A 382 2.63 41.72 -40.84
N LEU A 383 2.36 40.53 -41.37
CA LEU A 383 2.80 40.08 -42.69
C LEU A 383 1.72 40.40 -43.72
N PHE A 384 1.99 41.33 -44.60
CA PHE A 384 1.18 41.59 -45.79
C PHE A 384 1.69 40.73 -46.93
N ILE A 385 0.84 39.89 -47.51
CA ILE A 385 1.13 39.13 -48.73
C ILE A 385 0.30 39.74 -49.85
N ILE A 386 0.96 40.43 -50.78
CA ILE A 386 0.37 41.10 -51.93
C ILE A 386 0.61 40.24 -53.17
N ALA A 387 -0.41 39.53 -53.63
CA ALA A 387 -0.37 38.82 -54.91
C ALA A 387 -0.49 39.82 -56.06
N SER A 388 0.34 39.66 -57.10
CA SER A 388 0.38 40.51 -58.31
C SER A 388 0.37 42.03 -57.99
N PRO A 389 1.33 42.55 -57.21
CA PRO A 389 1.28 43.89 -56.61
C PRO A 389 1.10 45.03 -57.61
N PHE A 390 1.60 44.86 -58.84
CA PHE A 390 1.55 45.88 -59.91
C PHE A 390 0.44 45.64 -60.94
N SER A 391 -0.47 44.68 -60.70
CA SER A 391 -1.59 44.40 -61.62
C SER A 391 -2.88 45.05 -61.15
N ALA A 392 -3.45 45.95 -61.96
CA ALA A 392 -4.72 46.61 -61.61
C ALA A 392 -5.93 45.65 -61.49
N THR A 393 -5.88 44.45 -62.10
CA THR A 393 -7.03 43.52 -62.15
C THR A 393 -6.83 42.20 -61.40
N LYS A 394 -5.59 41.84 -61.05
CA LYS A 394 -5.26 40.57 -60.37
C LYS A 394 -4.71 40.76 -58.96
N ARG A 395 -4.57 42.00 -58.49
CA ARG A 395 -4.00 42.30 -57.18
C ARG A 395 -4.91 41.83 -56.05
N GLY A 396 -4.35 41.12 -55.09
CA GLY A 396 -5.01 40.71 -53.86
C GLY A 396 -4.07 40.85 -52.66
N ILE A 397 -4.60 41.27 -51.52
CA ILE A 397 -3.85 41.36 -50.27
C ILE A 397 -4.46 40.38 -49.28
N SER A 398 -3.62 39.55 -48.66
CA SER A 398 -3.94 38.84 -47.44
C SER A 398 -3.01 39.32 -46.32
N THR A 399 -3.56 39.51 -45.14
CA THR A 399 -2.80 39.97 -43.98
C THR A 399 -2.75 38.85 -42.95
N VAL A 400 -1.55 38.54 -42.46
CA VAL A 400 -1.34 37.61 -41.35
C VAL A 400 -0.77 38.42 -40.19
N ILE A 401 -1.40 38.33 -39.02
CA ILE A 401 -0.97 39.02 -37.81
C ILE A 401 -0.46 37.96 -36.85
N GLU A 402 0.79 38.03 -36.46
CA GLU A 402 1.45 37.05 -35.60
C GLU A 402 1.91 37.77 -34.32
N GLY A 403 1.66 37.21 -33.16
CA GLY A 403 2.09 37.79 -31.88
C GLY A 403 1.93 36.80 -30.74
N LYS A 404 2.00 37.30 -29.51
CA LYS A 404 1.81 36.49 -28.30
C LYS A 404 0.50 36.81 -27.60
N MET A 405 -0.14 35.79 -27.04
CA MET A 405 -1.31 35.93 -26.17
C MET A 405 -1.11 35.18 -24.85
N ASP A 406 -1.49 35.80 -23.73
CA ASP A 406 -1.58 35.09 -22.45
C ASP A 406 -2.84 34.20 -22.44
N PHE A 407 -2.64 32.90 -22.19
CA PHE A 407 -3.70 31.93 -22.04
C PHE A 407 -3.50 31.09 -20.78
N GLY A 408 -4.06 31.56 -19.66
CA GLY A 408 -4.01 30.82 -18.40
C GLY A 408 -2.67 30.93 -17.66
N GLY A 409 -1.90 32.00 -17.92
CA GLY A 409 -0.57 32.23 -17.34
C GLY A 409 0.58 31.68 -18.18
N VAL A 410 0.31 31.29 -19.43
CA VAL A 410 1.28 30.79 -20.42
C VAL A 410 1.11 31.58 -21.71
N ASP A 411 2.22 31.99 -22.31
CA ASP A 411 2.22 32.67 -23.61
C ASP A 411 2.00 31.66 -24.73
N LEU A 412 0.98 31.87 -25.55
CA LEU A 412 0.75 31.14 -26.80
C LEU A 412 1.16 32.01 -27.99
N ASP A 413 1.76 31.38 -29.00
CA ASP A 413 1.93 32.00 -30.30
C ASP A 413 0.58 32.04 -30.98
N VAL A 414 0.16 33.25 -31.35
CA VAL A 414 -1.16 33.50 -31.92
C VAL A 414 -1.04 34.14 -33.29
N THR A 415 -1.80 33.59 -34.23
CA THR A 415 -1.87 34.03 -35.61
C THR A 415 -3.30 34.36 -35.98
N ALA A 416 -3.56 35.55 -36.51
CA ALA A 416 -4.82 35.92 -37.13
C ALA A 416 -4.67 36.09 -38.64
N TYR A 417 -5.65 35.60 -39.40
CA TYR A 417 -5.68 35.69 -40.86
C TYR A 417 -6.78 36.67 -41.31
N LEU A 418 -6.49 37.56 -42.26
CA LEU A 418 -7.42 38.52 -42.86
C LEU A 418 -7.36 38.44 -44.40
N PRO A 419 -8.47 38.70 -45.13
CA PRO A 419 -9.76 39.21 -44.64
C PRO A 419 -10.70 38.15 -44.05
N ASN A 420 -10.43 36.86 -44.27
CA ASN A 420 -11.19 35.75 -43.70
C ASN A 420 -10.78 35.53 -42.23
N PHE A 421 -11.27 36.42 -41.35
CA PHE A 421 -10.89 36.45 -39.93
C PHE A 421 -11.01 35.08 -39.27
N SER A 422 -9.85 34.52 -38.95
CA SER A 422 -9.67 33.32 -38.14
C SER A 422 -8.41 33.49 -37.30
N ILE A 423 -8.43 32.92 -36.10
CA ILE A 423 -7.33 32.92 -35.15
C ILE A 423 -6.92 31.48 -34.94
N ARG A 424 -5.61 31.25 -34.88
CA ARG A 424 -5.00 30.02 -34.39
C ARG A 424 -3.99 30.41 -33.33
N ALA A 425 -4.11 29.87 -32.14
CA ALA A 425 -3.10 29.97 -31.10
C ALA A 425 -2.55 28.59 -30.77
N GLU A 426 -1.25 28.49 -30.57
CA GLU A 426 -0.57 27.23 -30.25
C GLU A 426 0.58 27.43 -29.27
N LEU A 427 0.96 26.36 -28.57
CA LEU A 427 2.14 26.33 -27.72
C LEU A 427 3.41 26.25 -28.59
N GLU A 428 4.37 27.15 -28.32
CA GLU A 428 5.70 27.16 -28.96
C GLU A 428 6.52 25.93 -28.54
N GLU A 429 6.48 25.60 -27.25
CA GLU A 429 7.10 24.41 -26.65
C GLU A 429 6.12 23.74 -25.65
N PRO A 430 6.28 22.45 -25.33
CA PRO A 430 5.51 21.79 -24.28
C PRO A 430 5.63 22.52 -22.93
N VAL A 431 4.52 23.02 -22.40
CA VAL A 431 4.48 23.72 -21.10
C VAL A 431 3.30 23.21 -20.28
N ASN A 432 3.51 23.05 -18.97
CA ASN A 432 2.48 22.64 -18.01
C ASN A 432 1.30 23.64 -17.93
N LEU A 433 0.29 23.46 -18.78
CA LEU A 433 -0.96 24.22 -18.78
C LEU A 433 -2.04 23.52 -17.94
N SER A 434 -2.61 24.22 -16.96
CA SER A 434 -3.70 23.70 -16.11
C SER A 434 -5.05 23.78 -16.84
N LEU A 435 -5.57 22.62 -17.26
CA LEU A 435 -6.87 22.49 -17.93
C LEU A 435 -8.03 23.02 -17.09
N SER A 436 -7.99 22.87 -15.75
CA SER A 436 -9.07 23.36 -14.89
C SER A 436 -9.27 24.87 -15.03
N LYS A 437 -8.18 25.65 -15.05
CA LYS A 437 -8.21 27.10 -15.28
C LYS A 437 -8.72 27.47 -16.68
N VAL A 438 -8.39 26.65 -17.69
CA VAL A 438 -8.88 26.85 -19.06
C VAL A 438 -10.39 26.62 -19.14
N PHE A 439 -10.89 25.55 -18.52
CA PHE A 439 -12.32 25.25 -18.43
C PHE A 439 -13.05 26.36 -17.69
N ASP A 440 -12.57 26.77 -16.51
CA ASP A 440 -13.20 27.83 -15.72
C ASP A 440 -13.32 29.16 -16.48
N LYS A 441 -12.31 29.53 -17.29
CA LYS A 441 -12.28 30.80 -18.01
C LYS A 441 -13.04 30.76 -19.33
N TYR A 442 -12.92 29.70 -20.12
CA TYR A 442 -13.40 29.66 -21.52
C TYR A 442 -14.59 28.71 -21.73
N PHE A 443 -14.72 27.67 -20.90
CA PHE A 443 -15.77 26.64 -20.99
C PHE A 443 -16.47 26.36 -19.64
N PRO A 444 -16.94 27.39 -18.89
CA PRO A 444 -17.47 27.21 -17.53
C PRO A 444 -18.73 26.35 -17.47
N GLU A 445 -19.41 26.15 -18.60
CA GLU A 445 -20.55 25.25 -18.75
C GLU A 445 -20.21 23.75 -18.80
N LEU A 446 -18.93 23.39 -18.99
CA LEU A 446 -18.47 22.00 -19.03
C LEU A 446 -17.91 21.55 -17.67
N PRO A 447 -18.02 20.26 -17.30
CA PRO A 447 -17.38 19.73 -16.11
C PRO A 447 -15.86 19.87 -16.22
N SER A 448 -15.24 20.53 -15.23
CA SER A 448 -13.80 20.77 -15.19
C SER A 448 -13.03 19.45 -14.96
N PRO A 449 -12.08 19.08 -15.84
CA PRO A 449 -11.21 17.93 -15.63
C PRO A 449 -10.23 18.17 -14.48
N PRO A 450 -9.61 17.12 -13.92
CA PRO A 450 -8.49 17.30 -12.99
C PRO A 450 -7.32 18.03 -13.68
N ASP A 451 -6.45 18.66 -12.87
CA ASP A 451 -5.25 19.33 -13.39
C ASP A 451 -4.27 18.31 -13.99
N ILE A 452 -4.06 18.43 -15.30
CA ILE A 452 -3.18 17.55 -16.08
C ILE A 452 -2.27 18.42 -16.95
N SER A 453 -1.02 17.99 -17.14
CA SER A 453 -0.01 18.65 -17.96
C SER A 453 -0.23 18.43 -19.46
N ILE A 454 -0.14 19.48 -20.26
CA ILE A 454 -0.40 19.43 -21.72
C ILE A 454 0.93 19.55 -22.47
N ASP A 455 1.19 18.64 -23.40
CA ASP A 455 2.35 18.70 -24.30
C ASP A 455 2.05 19.52 -25.55
N ARG A 456 0.80 19.49 -26.01
CA ARG A 456 0.35 20.21 -27.20
C ARG A 456 -1.01 20.84 -27.00
N PHE A 457 -1.14 22.12 -27.32
CA PHE A 457 -2.40 22.85 -27.23
C PHE A 457 -2.62 23.67 -28.50
N ILE A 458 -3.83 23.62 -29.05
CA ILE A 458 -4.26 24.40 -30.20
C ILE A 458 -5.63 25.01 -29.90
N LEU A 459 -5.75 26.32 -30.03
CA LEU A 459 -6.99 27.07 -29.96
C LEU A 459 -7.29 27.68 -31.33
N GLY A 460 -8.44 27.34 -31.91
CA GLY A 460 -9.02 28.00 -33.07
C GLY A 460 -10.14 28.94 -32.64
N ALA A 461 -10.21 30.12 -33.25
CA ALA A 461 -11.35 31.03 -33.09
C ALA A 461 -11.71 31.75 -34.40
N ASP A 462 -12.97 32.16 -34.56
CA ASP A 462 -13.42 32.98 -35.69
C ASP A 462 -14.15 34.26 -35.28
N ALA A 463 -14.53 35.08 -36.27
CA ALA A 463 -15.21 36.37 -36.03
C ALA A 463 -16.60 36.21 -35.41
N LYS A 464 -17.22 35.03 -35.53
CA LYS A 464 -18.51 34.72 -34.93
C LYS A 464 -18.38 34.17 -33.51
N ARG A 465 -17.15 34.08 -32.98
CA ARG A 465 -16.82 33.47 -31.68
C ARG A 465 -17.08 31.96 -31.63
N ASN A 466 -16.90 31.26 -32.74
CA ASN A 466 -16.75 29.81 -32.70
C ASN A 466 -15.36 29.50 -32.13
N PHE A 467 -15.26 28.74 -31.04
CA PHE A 467 -13.99 28.28 -30.49
C PHE A 467 -13.82 26.78 -30.65
N SER A 468 -12.64 26.34 -31.07
CA SER A 468 -12.24 24.94 -31.09
C SER A 468 -10.95 24.77 -30.30
N VAL A 469 -10.89 23.81 -29.38
CA VAL A 469 -9.68 23.47 -28.65
C VAL A 469 -9.32 22.02 -28.91
N TYR A 470 -8.05 21.79 -29.24
CA TYR A 470 -7.45 20.48 -29.29
C TYR A 470 -6.24 20.47 -28.36
N ALA A 471 -6.14 19.46 -27.49
CA ALA A 471 -5.01 19.29 -26.60
C ALA A 471 -4.57 17.83 -26.50
N VAL A 472 -3.25 17.62 -26.39
CA VAL A 472 -2.62 16.32 -26.10
C VAL A 472 -1.85 16.44 -24.79
N ILE A 473 -2.12 15.53 -23.87
CA ILE A 473 -1.54 15.50 -22.53
C ILE A 473 -0.22 14.73 -22.52
N GLY A 474 0.75 15.25 -21.76
CA GLY A 474 2.07 14.64 -21.61
C GLY A 474 2.15 13.51 -20.59
N GLU A 475 3.10 12.60 -20.82
CA GLU A 475 3.29 11.37 -20.02
C GLU A 475 3.72 11.62 -18.57
N GLU A 476 4.27 12.79 -18.24
CA GLU A 476 4.84 13.06 -16.90
C GLU A 476 3.80 13.05 -15.77
N LYS A 477 2.52 13.29 -16.08
CA LYS A 477 1.41 13.24 -15.10
C LYS A 477 0.20 12.54 -15.68
N PRO A 478 0.17 11.20 -15.64
CA PRO A 478 -0.91 10.49 -16.29
C PRO A 478 -2.19 10.55 -15.46
N TRP A 479 -3.35 10.50 -16.13
CA TRP A 479 -4.64 10.56 -15.45
C TRP A 479 -4.95 9.20 -14.81
N VAL A 480 -4.95 9.16 -13.49
CA VAL A 480 -5.17 7.94 -12.72
C VAL A 480 -6.65 7.78 -12.34
N LEU A 481 -7.23 6.64 -12.67
CA LEU A 481 -8.54 6.19 -12.20
C LEU A 481 -8.37 5.26 -10.99
N ASP A 482 -9.04 5.59 -9.90
CA ASP A 482 -9.18 4.71 -8.73
C ASP A 482 -10.21 3.61 -9.03
N LEU A 483 -9.78 2.59 -9.78
CA LEU A 483 -10.61 1.49 -10.24
C LEU A 483 -9.90 0.15 -10.02
N GLY A 484 -10.44 -0.67 -9.12
CA GLY A 484 -9.80 -1.91 -8.68
C GLY A 484 -8.68 -1.69 -7.65
N PRO A 485 -8.05 -2.78 -7.18
CA PRO A 485 -6.98 -2.72 -6.18
C PRO A 485 -5.67 -2.08 -6.69
N THR A 486 -5.51 -1.94 -8.01
CA THR A 486 -4.39 -1.23 -8.63
C THR A 486 -4.97 -0.08 -9.44
N SER A 487 -4.54 1.15 -9.15
CA SER A 487 -5.02 2.31 -9.90
C SER A 487 -4.68 2.19 -11.38
N MET A 488 -5.65 2.54 -12.23
CA MET A 488 -5.49 2.44 -13.69
C MET A 488 -5.02 3.77 -14.24
N THR A 489 -4.08 3.72 -15.17
CA THR A 489 -3.45 4.92 -15.74
C THR A 489 -3.94 5.09 -17.17
N ILE A 490 -4.50 6.27 -17.47
CA ILE A 490 -4.88 6.65 -18.83
C ILE A 490 -3.67 7.33 -19.48
N SER A 491 -3.29 6.83 -20.65
CA SER A 491 -2.21 7.35 -21.51
C SER A 491 -2.81 7.92 -22.80
N ASP A 492 -1.99 8.63 -23.58
CA ASP A 492 -2.37 9.22 -24.88
C ASP A 492 -3.65 10.07 -24.81
N ILE A 493 -3.78 10.91 -23.77
CA ILE A 493 -5.03 11.61 -23.54
C ILE A 493 -5.16 12.77 -24.54
N GLU A 494 -6.23 12.72 -25.31
CA GLU A 494 -6.64 13.77 -26.24
C GLU A 494 -7.91 14.46 -25.73
N VAL A 495 -7.95 15.77 -25.92
CA VAL A 495 -9.09 16.62 -25.55
C VAL A 495 -9.54 17.39 -26.78
N ASP A 496 -10.79 17.19 -27.17
CA ASP A 496 -11.44 17.92 -28.26
C ASP A 496 -12.61 18.71 -27.70
N LEU A 497 -12.59 20.04 -27.82
CA LEU A 497 -13.69 20.91 -27.38
C LEU A 497 -14.16 21.79 -28.53
N ASN A 498 -15.47 21.99 -28.61
CA ASN A 498 -16.09 22.87 -29.58
C ASN A 498 -17.19 23.72 -28.93
N LYS A 499 -17.06 25.03 -29.07
CA LYS A 499 -18.01 26.04 -28.62
C LYS A 499 -18.53 26.83 -29.82
N PRO A 500 -19.66 26.42 -30.41
CA PRO A 500 -20.24 27.16 -31.52
C PRO A 500 -20.87 28.48 -31.05
N SER A 501 -21.02 29.44 -31.96
CA SER A 501 -21.62 30.75 -31.72
C SER A 501 -23.13 30.67 -31.39
N VAL A 502 -23.78 29.56 -31.78
CA VAL A 502 -25.19 29.23 -31.52
C VAL A 502 -25.27 27.74 -31.18
N GLY A 503 -25.74 27.38 -29.99
CA GLY A 503 -25.80 26.00 -29.49
C GLY A 503 -25.11 25.84 -28.13
N GLY A 504 -25.10 24.62 -27.60
CA GLY A 504 -24.35 24.29 -26.39
C GLY A 504 -22.92 23.86 -26.71
N THR A 505 -21.98 24.17 -25.83
CA THR A 505 -20.61 23.67 -25.87
C THR A 505 -20.60 22.15 -25.75
N ASN A 506 -19.80 21.47 -26.56
CA ASN A 506 -19.57 20.04 -26.49
C ASN A 506 -18.09 19.71 -26.57
N GLY A 507 -17.73 18.48 -26.22
CA GLY A 507 -16.36 18.00 -26.36
C GLY A 507 -16.22 16.55 -25.97
N SER A 508 -15.02 16.01 -26.09
CA SER A 508 -14.69 14.66 -25.66
C SER A 508 -13.29 14.59 -25.07
N PHE A 509 -13.12 13.72 -24.09
CA PHE A 509 -11.83 13.18 -23.67
C PHE A 509 -11.67 11.78 -24.25
N SER A 510 -10.54 11.48 -24.86
CA SER A 510 -10.17 10.13 -25.30
C SER A 510 -8.78 9.76 -24.82
N GLY A 511 -8.49 8.47 -24.77
CA GLY A 511 -7.18 7.96 -24.39
C GLY A 511 -7.16 6.44 -24.32
N THR A 512 -6.07 5.89 -23.81
CA THR A 512 -5.84 4.46 -23.73
C THR A 512 -5.57 4.02 -22.28
N ILE A 513 -6.07 2.84 -21.89
CA ILE A 513 -5.71 2.21 -20.60
C ILE A 513 -5.11 0.84 -20.88
N GLN A 514 -3.89 0.61 -20.38
CA GLN A 514 -3.32 -0.74 -20.34
C GLN A 514 -4.00 -1.55 -19.22
N PHE A 515 -4.97 -2.37 -19.58
CA PHE A 515 -5.72 -3.18 -18.62
C PHE A 515 -4.93 -4.40 -18.17
N SER A 516 -4.24 -5.06 -19.09
CA SER A 516 -3.31 -6.19 -18.86
C SER A 516 -2.27 -6.27 -19.98
N ASP A 517 -1.28 -7.16 -19.91
CA ASP A 517 -0.21 -7.29 -20.93
C ASP A 517 -0.72 -7.40 -22.38
N ASN A 518 -1.95 -7.92 -22.59
CA ASN A 518 -2.54 -8.14 -23.91
C ASN A 518 -3.84 -7.38 -24.16
N VAL A 519 -4.31 -6.55 -23.23
CA VAL A 519 -5.59 -5.83 -23.34
C VAL A 519 -5.37 -4.33 -23.20
N LEU A 520 -5.61 -3.61 -24.29
CA LEU A 520 -5.60 -2.15 -24.35
C LEU A 520 -7.03 -1.64 -24.52
N LEU A 521 -7.49 -0.78 -23.62
CA LEU A 521 -8.83 -0.19 -23.68
C LEU A 521 -8.77 1.18 -24.33
N GLN A 522 -9.53 1.35 -25.42
CA GLN A 522 -9.79 2.66 -26.00
C GLN A 522 -10.93 3.32 -25.23
N ILE A 523 -10.66 4.43 -24.56
CA ILE A 523 -11.65 5.12 -23.74
C ILE A 523 -12.10 6.43 -24.37
N ARG A 524 -13.39 6.74 -24.22
CA ARG A 524 -13.98 8.01 -24.63
C ARG A 524 -15.02 8.48 -23.61
N TYR A 525 -14.97 9.75 -23.27
CA TYR A 525 -15.94 10.46 -22.43
C TYR A 525 -16.44 11.71 -23.15
N ASP A 526 -17.72 11.71 -23.55
CA ASP A 526 -18.37 12.83 -24.23
C ASP A 526 -19.01 13.82 -23.23
N MET A 527 -18.88 15.12 -23.51
CA MET A 527 -19.38 16.23 -22.72
C MET A 527 -20.30 17.14 -23.55
N PRO A 528 -21.36 17.72 -22.95
CA PRO A 528 -21.75 17.62 -21.54
C PRO A 528 -22.50 16.31 -21.25
N GLY A 529 -22.19 15.67 -20.12
CA GLY A 529 -22.80 14.39 -19.74
C GLY A 529 -22.26 13.89 -18.40
N ALA A 530 -22.96 12.92 -17.80
CA ALA A 530 -22.44 12.23 -16.61
C ALA A 530 -21.14 11.48 -16.95
N PHE A 531 -20.20 11.44 -16.00
CA PHE A 531 -18.94 10.73 -16.20
C PHE A 531 -19.19 9.27 -16.56
N SER A 532 -18.84 8.91 -17.80
CA SER A 532 -19.09 7.61 -18.40
C SER A 532 -17.99 7.35 -19.42
N ILE A 533 -17.21 6.30 -19.18
CA ILE A 533 -16.18 5.83 -20.11
C ILE A 533 -16.67 4.52 -20.72
N ARG A 534 -16.69 4.49 -22.05
CA ARG A 534 -17.07 3.30 -22.83
C ARG A 534 -15.86 2.72 -23.53
N SER A 535 -15.78 1.39 -23.61
CA SER A 535 -14.74 0.69 -24.36
C SER A 535 -15.22 -0.68 -24.85
N GLU A 536 -14.54 -1.24 -25.84
CA GLU A 536 -14.75 -2.62 -26.31
C GLU A 536 -13.47 -3.43 -26.11
N ILE A 537 -13.61 -4.71 -25.79
CA ILE A 537 -12.51 -5.67 -25.69
C ILE A 537 -12.73 -6.82 -26.67
N ASP A 538 -11.72 -7.09 -27.49
CA ASP A 538 -11.75 -8.21 -28.43
C ASP A 538 -11.79 -9.57 -27.72
N GLN A 539 -10.94 -9.77 -26.71
CA GLN A 539 -10.88 -11.01 -25.94
C GLN A 539 -10.34 -10.78 -24.52
N ILE A 540 -10.96 -11.38 -23.51
CA ILE A 540 -10.47 -11.37 -22.12
C ILE A 540 -10.96 -12.62 -21.35
N ARG A 541 -10.20 -13.08 -20.36
CA ARG A 541 -10.63 -14.17 -19.47
C ARG A 541 -11.28 -13.65 -18.18
N LEU A 542 -12.17 -14.43 -17.60
CA LEU A 542 -12.82 -14.11 -16.34
C LEU A 542 -11.80 -13.96 -15.20
N SER A 543 -10.82 -14.86 -15.13
CA SER A 543 -9.75 -14.82 -14.13
C SER A 543 -8.94 -13.53 -14.17
N GLU A 544 -8.59 -13.08 -15.38
CA GLU A 544 -7.85 -11.84 -15.64
C GLU A 544 -8.65 -10.60 -15.23
N LEU A 545 -9.95 -10.59 -15.53
CA LEU A 545 -10.86 -9.51 -15.17
C LEU A 545 -11.05 -9.40 -13.64
N ILE A 546 -11.21 -10.53 -12.96
CA ILE A 546 -11.29 -10.59 -11.49
C ILE A 546 -9.98 -10.13 -10.85
N ALA A 547 -8.83 -10.65 -11.31
CA ALA A 547 -7.52 -10.32 -10.76
C ALA A 547 -7.19 -8.83 -10.87
N ARG A 548 -7.67 -8.17 -11.93
CA ARG A 548 -7.42 -6.74 -12.16
C ARG A 548 -8.35 -5.83 -11.36
N LEU A 549 -9.60 -6.24 -11.14
CA LEU A 549 -10.66 -5.38 -10.59
C LEU A 549 -11.03 -5.68 -9.13
N SER A 550 -10.56 -6.79 -8.56
CA SER A 550 -10.90 -7.23 -7.21
C SER A 550 -9.69 -7.75 -6.46
N ASN A 551 -9.66 -7.50 -5.15
CA ASN A 551 -8.74 -8.18 -4.22
C ASN A 551 -9.45 -9.18 -3.31
N GLN A 552 -10.72 -9.45 -3.59
CA GLN A 552 -11.50 -10.54 -3.00
C GLN A 552 -11.59 -11.64 -4.05
N LEU A 553 -11.01 -12.80 -3.78
CA LEU A 553 -11.12 -13.97 -4.64
C LEU A 553 -12.25 -14.86 -4.13
N VAL A 554 -13.03 -15.40 -5.06
CA VAL A 554 -13.96 -16.49 -4.80
C VAL A 554 -13.33 -17.76 -5.32
N ASP A 555 -13.26 -18.82 -4.50
CA ASP A 555 -12.81 -20.14 -4.95
C ASP A 555 -13.81 -20.69 -5.97
N LEU A 556 -13.40 -20.71 -7.24
CA LEU A 556 -14.19 -21.24 -8.35
C LEU A 556 -13.88 -22.73 -8.57
N PRO A 557 -14.85 -23.56 -9.00
CA PRO A 557 -14.63 -24.98 -9.22
C PRO A 557 -13.63 -25.27 -10.38
N GLY A 558 -12.53 -25.98 -10.12
CA GLY A 558 -11.63 -26.48 -11.18
C GLY A 558 -11.09 -25.41 -12.14
N GLU A 559 -10.97 -25.75 -13.43
CA GLU A 559 -10.57 -24.82 -14.52
C GLU A 559 -11.74 -23.92 -14.98
N PHE A 560 -12.62 -23.47 -14.07
CA PHE A 560 -13.72 -22.57 -14.42
C PHE A 560 -13.19 -21.16 -14.75
N ASP A 561 -12.78 -20.97 -16.00
CA ASP A 561 -12.31 -19.70 -16.54
C ASP A 561 -12.91 -19.46 -17.93
N LEU A 562 -13.89 -18.55 -17.99
CA LEU A 562 -14.60 -18.23 -19.23
C LEU A 562 -13.79 -17.24 -20.06
N THR A 563 -13.67 -17.51 -21.36
CA THR A 563 -13.10 -16.55 -22.31
C THR A 563 -14.23 -15.77 -22.98
N PHE A 564 -14.22 -14.46 -22.81
CA PHE A 564 -15.16 -13.54 -23.42
C PHE A 564 -14.56 -12.97 -24.71
N ARG A 565 -15.42 -12.70 -25.70
CA ARG A 565 -15.03 -12.11 -26.99
C ARG A 565 -15.96 -10.95 -27.31
N GLN A 566 -15.43 -9.89 -27.90
CA GLN A 566 -16.19 -8.73 -28.39
C GLN A 566 -17.13 -8.15 -27.31
N SER A 567 -16.53 -7.94 -26.13
CA SER A 567 -17.22 -7.54 -24.92
C SER A 567 -17.22 -6.02 -24.76
N SER A 568 -18.19 -5.50 -24.03
CA SER A 568 -18.32 -4.05 -23.80
C SER A 568 -18.07 -3.70 -22.34
N ILE A 569 -17.34 -2.61 -22.13
CA ILE A 569 -17.08 -2.01 -20.82
C ILE A 569 -17.82 -0.69 -20.70
N LEU A 570 -18.30 -0.43 -19.50
CA LEU A 570 -18.78 0.87 -19.07
C LEU A 570 -18.22 1.17 -17.67
N ILE A 571 -17.48 2.26 -17.53
CA ILE A 571 -17.05 2.79 -16.23
C ILE A 571 -17.87 4.04 -15.95
N SER A 572 -18.56 4.09 -14.82
CA SER A 572 -19.39 5.23 -14.43
C SER A 572 -19.25 5.55 -12.94
N LYS A 573 -19.73 6.72 -12.52
CA LYS A 573 -19.79 7.08 -11.09
C LYS A 573 -21.12 6.63 -10.49
N ARG A 574 -21.06 5.94 -9.36
CA ARG A 574 -22.20 5.69 -8.47
C ARG A 574 -21.90 6.38 -7.15
N GLU A 575 -22.69 7.41 -6.82
CA GLU A 575 -22.40 8.34 -5.72
C GLU A 575 -21.03 9.03 -5.89
N GLN A 576 -20.05 8.71 -5.06
CA GLN A 576 -18.68 9.25 -5.10
C GLN A 576 -17.66 8.26 -5.68
N ASP A 577 -18.00 6.97 -5.80
CA ASP A 577 -17.09 5.92 -6.22
C ASP A 577 -17.29 5.53 -7.70
N LEU A 578 -16.22 5.04 -8.32
CA LEU A 578 -16.28 4.45 -9.65
C LEU A 578 -16.83 3.02 -9.58
N VAL A 579 -17.59 2.64 -10.61
CA VAL A 579 -18.08 1.28 -10.81
C VAL A 579 -17.64 0.84 -12.21
N PHE A 580 -17.07 -0.36 -12.29
CA PHE A 580 -16.76 -1.02 -13.56
C PHE A 580 -17.89 -1.98 -13.90
N LEU A 581 -18.48 -1.80 -15.07
CA LEU A 581 -19.53 -2.66 -15.61
C LEU A 581 -19.00 -3.32 -16.89
N PHE A 582 -19.30 -4.61 -17.06
CA PHE A 582 -18.92 -5.38 -18.23
C PHE A 582 -20.10 -6.22 -18.70
N GLY A 583 -20.37 -6.16 -20.01
CA GLY A 583 -21.47 -6.87 -20.66
C GLY A 583 -20.96 -7.64 -21.86
N THR A 584 -21.36 -8.91 -22.00
CA THR A 584 -20.97 -9.73 -23.15
C THR A 584 -22.04 -10.76 -23.50
N GLN A 585 -22.00 -11.23 -24.74
CA GLN A 585 -22.70 -12.43 -25.18
C GLN A 585 -21.71 -13.59 -25.20
N ILE A 586 -22.06 -14.74 -24.61
CA ILE A 586 -21.29 -15.97 -24.71
C ILE A 586 -22.01 -16.91 -25.66
N ASP A 587 -21.30 -17.37 -26.70
CA ASP A 587 -21.83 -18.34 -27.66
C ASP A 587 -22.30 -19.61 -26.94
N SER A 588 -23.49 -20.10 -27.33
CA SER A 588 -24.12 -21.32 -26.77
C SER A 588 -24.57 -21.27 -25.30
N PHE A 589 -24.42 -20.15 -24.59
CA PHE A 589 -24.87 -20.00 -23.20
C PHE A 589 -25.88 -18.87 -23.01
N GLY A 590 -25.50 -17.62 -23.28
CA GLY A 590 -26.36 -16.46 -23.04
C GLY A 590 -25.60 -15.17 -22.74
N SER A 591 -26.32 -14.16 -22.24
CA SER A 591 -25.73 -12.85 -21.89
C SER A 591 -25.15 -12.88 -20.48
N LEU A 592 -24.00 -12.23 -20.30
CA LEU A 592 -23.31 -12.08 -19.02
C LEU A 592 -23.22 -10.61 -18.64
N ALA A 593 -23.50 -10.32 -17.37
CA ALA A 593 -23.27 -9.04 -16.72
C ALA A 593 -22.21 -9.21 -15.64
N PHE A 594 -21.25 -8.29 -15.55
CA PHE A 594 -20.25 -8.22 -14.50
C PHE A 594 -20.23 -6.80 -13.92
N GLU A 595 -20.17 -6.68 -12.61
CA GLU A 595 -20.01 -5.43 -11.86
C GLU A 595 -18.84 -5.57 -10.88
N ALA A 596 -17.90 -4.62 -10.89
CA ALA A 596 -16.92 -4.43 -9.82
C ALA A 596 -17.08 -3.03 -9.19
N ARG A 597 -17.08 -3.00 -7.86
CA ARG A 597 -17.28 -1.80 -7.04
C ARG A 597 -16.53 -1.88 -5.71
N LYS A 598 -16.36 -0.74 -5.05
CA LYS A 598 -15.94 -0.73 -3.64
C LYS A 598 -17.03 -1.30 -2.73
N ILE A 599 -16.62 -2.03 -1.71
CA ILE A 599 -17.45 -2.60 -0.64
C ILE A 599 -16.95 -2.13 0.73
N GLY A 600 -17.65 -2.50 1.80
CA GLY A 600 -17.30 -2.10 3.18
C GLY A 600 -15.82 -2.35 3.52
N GLY A 601 -15.18 -1.37 4.17
CA GLY A 601 -13.76 -1.42 4.50
C GLY A 601 -12.79 -1.04 3.37
N GLY A 602 -13.28 -0.40 2.29
CA GLY A 602 -12.45 0.15 1.21
C GLY A 602 -11.88 -0.91 0.25
N LYS A 603 -12.39 -2.14 0.29
CA LYS A 603 -11.98 -3.24 -0.59
C LYS A 603 -12.76 -3.19 -1.90
N TRP A 604 -12.19 -3.77 -2.96
CA TRP A 604 -12.88 -3.96 -4.23
C TRP A 604 -13.47 -5.36 -4.29
N GLY A 605 -14.77 -5.44 -4.56
CA GLY A 605 -15.49 -6.68 -4.79
C GLY A 605 -16.13 -6.69 -6.17
N TYR A 606 -16.38 -7.89 -6.68
CA TYR A 606 -17.10 -8.13 -7.92
C TYR A 606 -18.31 -9.05 -7.74
N ALA A 607 -19.25 -8.95 -8.69
CA ALA A 607 -20.29 -9.92 -8.94
C ALA A 607 -20.48 -10.08 -10.46
N PHE A 608 -20.70 -11.31 -10.93
CA PHE A 608 -21.15 -11.54 -12.29
C PHE A 608 -22.30 -12.53 -12.35
N GLY A 609 -23.16 -12.35 -13.34
CA GLY A 609 -24.32 -13.17 -13.61
C GLY A 609 -24.34 -13.60 -15.07
N LEU A 610 -24.51 -14.89 -15.32
CA LEU A 610 -24.66 -15.49 -16.63
C LEU A 610 -26.07 -16.05 -16.76
N ASP A 611 -26.84 -15.51 -17.71
CA ASP A 611 -28.12 -16.09 -18.10
C ASP A 611 -27.87 -17.38 -18.89
N LEU A 612 -28.36 -18.51 -18.35
CA LEU A 612 -28.26 -19.84 -18.93
C LEU A 612 -29.63 -20.35 -19.39
N SER A 613 -30.62 -19.49 -19.58
CA SER A 613 -32.00 -19.90 -19.92
C SER A 613 -32.10 -20.75 -21.19
N SER A 614 -31.10 -20.73 -22.07
CA SER A 614 -31.01 -21.54 -23.29
C SER A 614 -29.99 -22.68 -23.24
N SER A 615 -29.34 -22.93 -22.09
CA SER A 615 -28.28 -23.93 -21.91
C SER A 615 -28.40 -24.67 -20.58
N LYS A 616 -27.50 -25.63 -20.32
CA LYS A 616 -27.38 -26.34 -19.03
C LYS A 616 -26.23 -25.74 -18.22
N ALA A 617 -26.27 -25.81 -16.88
CA ALA A 617 -25.12 -25.44 -16.06
C ALA A 617 -24.01 -26.50 -16.17
N SER A 618 -24.37 -27.77 -16.37
CA SER A 618 -23.43 -28.88 -16.55
C SER A 618 -22.59 -28.81 -17.84
N SER A 619 -23.00 -28.01 -18.83
CA SER A 619 -22.22 -27.79 -20.05
C SER A 619 -21.11 -26.75 -19.89
N LEU A 620 -21.05 -26.05 -18.75
CA LEU A 620 -19.93 -25.16 -18.43
C LEU A 620 -18.69 -25.97 -17.99
N PRO A 621 -17.47 -25.49 -18.30
CA PRO A 621 -16.23 -26.13 -17.88
C PRO A 621 -16.23 -26.42 -16.37
N SER A 622 -15.74 -27.60 -15.97
CA SER A 622 -15.64 -28.02 -14.55
C SER A 622 -16.96 -28.21 -13.79
N LEU A 623 -18.13 -27.97 -14.40
CA LEU A 623 -19.46 -28.15 -13.77
C LEU A 623 -20.21 -29.40 -14.22
N GLY A 624 -19.58 -30.30 -14.98
CA GLY A 624 -20.23 -31.52 -15.51
C GLY A 624 -20.89 -32.43 -14.46
N VAL A 625 -20.40 -32.43 -13.22
CA VAL A 625 -21.00 -33.18 -12.10
C VAL A 625 -22.43 -32.74 -11.79
N LEU A 626 -22.82 -31.53 -12.17
CA LEU A 626 -24.15 -30.99 -11.92
C LEU A 626 -25.23 -31.62 -12.80
N SER A 627 -24.88 -32.41 -13.83
CA SER A 627 -25.86 -33.09 -14.67
C SER A 627 -26.79 -34.01 -13.88
N ILE A 628 -26.30 -34.59 -12.78
CA ILE A 628 -27.08 -35.44 -11.86
C ILE A 628 -28.27 -34.65 -11.28
N PHE A 629 -28.05 -33.38 -10.91
CA PHE A 629 -29.12 -32.52 -10.39
C PHE A 629 -30.05 -32.07 -11.52
N GLU A 630 -29.52 -31.73 -12.69
CA GLU A 630 -30.33 -31.29 -13.82
C GLU A 630 -31.25 -32.37 -14.34
N ASP A 631 -30.77 -33.61 -14.41
CA ASP A 631 -31.54 -34.76 -14.90
C ASP A 631 -32.61 -35.20 -13.88
N PHE A 632 -32.32 -35.12 -12.57
CA PHE A 632 -33.29 -35.48 -11.53
C PHE A 632 -34.37 -34.40 -11.31
N PHE A 633 -33.97 -33.12 -11.31
CA PHE A 633 -34.84 -31.99 -10.95
C PHE A 633 -35.39 -31.21 -12.15
N HIS A 634 -35.13 -31.62 -13.41
CA HIS A 634 -35.66 -30.97 -14.62
C HIS A 634 -35.60 -29.42 -14.57
N LEU A 635 -34.42 -28.89 -14.28
CA LEU A 635 -34.22 -27.46 -14.02
C LEU A 635 -34.43 -26.60 -15.28
N GLN A 636 -35.09 -25.45 -15.12
CA GLN A 636 -35.37 -24.46 -16.18
C GLN A 636 -34.99 -23.04 -15.74
N LYS A 637 -34.87 -22.10 -16.69
CA LYS A 637 -34.55 -20.68 -16.45
C LYS A 637 -33.33 -20.50 -15.54
N LEU A 638 -32.24 -21.16 -15.90
CA LEU A 638 -31.02 -21.16 -15.10
C LEU A 638 -30.32 -19.79 -15.17
N THR A 639 -29.85 -19.31 -14.03
CA THR A 639 -28.96 -18.14 -13.93
C THR A 639 -27.82 -18.49 -12.99
N LEU A 640 -26.59 -18.42 -13.49
CA LEU A 640 -25.40 -18.60 -12.68
C LEU A 640 -24.92 -17.25 -12.20
N VAL A 641 -24.55 -17.15 -10.93
CA VAL A 641 -24.10 -15.92 -10.30
C VAL A 641 -22.90 -16.23 -9.42
N VAL A 642 -21.83 -15.46 -9.58
CA VAL A 642 -20.70 -15.48 -8.65
C VAL A 642 -20.59 -14.10 -8.02
N SER A 643 -20.48 -14.05 -6.70
CA SER A 643 -20.25 -12.80 -5.98
C SER A 643 -19.14 -12.94 -4.95
N SER A 644 -18.37 -11.88 -4.75
CA SER A 644 -17.38 -11.76 -3.68
C SER A 644 -17.93 -11.10 -2.41
N PHE A 645 -19.20 -10.68 -2.41
CA PHE A 645 -19.86 -10.01 -1.29
C PHE A 645 -21.36 -10.35 -1.22
N ASP A 646 -21.97 -10.11 -0.06
CA ASP A 646 -23.41 -10.22 0.14
C ASP A 646 -24.10 -8.88 -0.15
N SER A 647 -25.27 -8.90 -0.80
CA SER A 647 -26.05 -7.69 -1.07
C SER A 647 -27.53 -8.02 -1.30
N PRO A 648 -28.43 -7.82 -0.31
CA PRO A 648 -29.83 -8.21 -0.39
C PRO A 648 -30.60 -7.52 -1.52
N ASP A 649 -30.29 -6.25 -1.80
CA ASP A 649 -30.97 -5.43 -2.81
C ASP A 649 -30.18 -5.30 -4.13
N PHE A 650 -29.28 -6.24 -4.41
CA PHE A 650 -28.48 -6.17 -5.63
C PHE A 650 -29.31 -6.41 -6.90
N ALA A 651 -29.04 -5.62 -7.93
CA ALA A 651 -29.50 -5.87 -9.29
C ALA A 651 -28.32 -5.67 -10.25
N PHE A 652 -28.20 -6.55 -11.25
CA PHE A 652 -27.21 -6.37 -12.30
C PHE A 652 -27.51 -5.12 -13.14
N PRO A 653 -26.47 -4.51 -13.76
CA PRO A 653 -26.65 -3.43 -14.70
C PRO A 653 -27.55 -3.83 -15.87
N ASN A 654 -28.47 -2.94 -16.27
CA ASN A 654 -29.24 -3.11 -17.49
C ASN A 654 -28.30 -3.18 -18.69
N LEU A 655 -28.24 -4.31 -19.40
CA LEU A 655 -27.27 -4.52 -20.48
C LEU A 655 -27.57 -3.66 -21.72
N ALA A 656 -28.77 -3.09 -21.85
CA ALA A 656 -29.07 -2.16 -22.94
C ALA A 656 -28.19 -0.90 -22.90
N GLN A 657 -27.64 -0.53 -21.73
CA GLN A 657 -26.80 0.66 -21.58
C GLN A 657 -25.45 0.55 -22.27
N PHE A 658 -24.99 -0.65 -22.63
CA PHE A 658 -23.75 -0.87 -23.35
C PHE A 658 -23.87 -0.58 -24.86
N GLU A 659 -25.10 -0.47 -25.38
CA GLU A 659 -25.38 -0.19 -26.80
C GLU A 659 -24.76 -1.21 -27.78
N ASN A 660 -24.38 -2.40 -27.30
CA ASN A 660 -23.80 -3.46 -28.13
C ASN A 660 -24.90 -4.36 -28.71
N PRO A 661 -25.10 -4.37 -30.05
CA PRO A 661 -26.17 -5.13 -30.69
C PRO A 661 -25.99 -6.66 -30.62
N ARG A 662 -24.81 -7.15 -30.21
CA ARG A 662 -24.52 -8.59 -30.07
C ARG A 662 -25.02 -9.17 -28.77
N ILE A 663 -25.28 -8.34 -27.76
CA ILE A 663 -25.86 -8.79 -26.50
C ILE A 663 -27.36 -9.06 -26.73
N ALA A 664 -27.73 -10.33 -26.74
CA ALA A 664 -29.07 -10.75 -27.11
C ALA A 664 -30.12 -10.43 -26.03
N SER A 665 -29.80 -10.70 -24.76
CA SER A 665 -30.66 -10.33 -23.62
C SER A 665 -30.28 -8.96 -23.08
N LYS A 666 -31.26 -8.08 -22.93
CA LYS A 666 -31.04 -6.74 -22.38
C LYS A 666 -30.93 -6.70 -20.86
N ASP A 667 -31.10 -7.85 -20.18
CA ASP A 667 -31.12 -7.90 -18.72
C ASP A 667 -30.69 -9.29 -18.20
N VAL A 668 -29.92 -9.31 -17.11
CA VAL A 668 -29.58 -10.52 -16.35
C VAL A 668 -30.27 -10.40 -14.99
N LYS A 669 -31.40 -11.08 -14.83
CA LYS A 669 -32.24 -10.93 -13.63
C LYS A 669 -31.90 -11.95 -12.57
N LEU A 670 -31.69 -11.48 -11.35
CA LEU A 670 -31.79 -12.34 -10.18
C LEU A 670 -33.25 -12.74 -9.99
N PRO A 671 -33.56 -14.03 -9.82
CA PRO A 671 -34.94 -14.45 -9.63
C PRO A 671 -35.39 -14.13 -8.20
N ALA A 672 -36.70 -13.98 -7.99
CA ALA A 672 -37.26 -13.48 -6.72
C ALA A 672 -36.85 -14.34 -5.49
N GLN A 673 -36.59 -15.63 -5.69
CA GLN A 673 -36.14 -16.55 -4.63
C GLN A 673 -34.69 -16.34 -4.18
N SER A 674 -33.90 -15.52 -4.88
CA SER A 674 -32.48 -15.29 -4.55
C SER A 674 -32.30 -14.59 -3.20
N GLY A 675 -33.21 -13.68 -2.83
CA GLY A 675 -33.07 -12.84 -1.64
C GLY A 675 -31.85 -11.91 -1.69
N GLY A 676 -31.30 -11.66 -2.89
CA GLY A 676 -30.10 -10.86 -3.14
C GLY A 676 -28.87 -11.69 -3.52
N LEU A 677 -27.70 -11.02 -3.56
CA LEU A 677 -26.41 -11.67 -3.75
C LEU A 677 -25.92 -12.29 -2.45
N ILE A 678 -25.35 -13.48 -2.58
CA ILE A 678 -24.61 -14.18 -1.52
C ILE A 678 -23.21 -14.47 -2.07
N GLN A 679 -22.18 -14.26 -1.26
CA GLN A 679 -20.79 -14.55 -1.59
C GLN A 679 -20.60 -16.04 -1.97
N GLY A 680 -19.93 -16.31 -3.09
CA GLY A 680 -19.70 -17.65 -3.63
C GLY A 680 -20.30 -17.85 -5.03
N LEU A 681 -20.38 -19.11 -5.48
CA LEU A 681 -21.06 -19.52 -6.70
C LEU A 681 -22.49 -19.97 -6.38
N ASN A 682 -23.45 -19.34 -7.04
CA ASN A 682 -24.87 -19.59 -6.90
C ASN A 682 -25.46 -19.88 -8.29
N ILE A 683 -26.30 -20.90 -8.38
CA ILE A 683 -27.07 -21.21 -9.58
C ILE A 683 -28.54 -21.18 -9.16
N TYR A 684 -29.31 -20.30 -9.78
CA TYR A 684 -30.74 -20.20 -9.56
C TYR A 684 -31.48 -20.81 -10.74
N GLY A 685 -32.64 -21.41 -10.48
CA GLY A 685 -33.52 -21.91 -11.52
C GLY A 685 -34.94 -22.14 -11.05
N GLU A 686 -35.73 -22.75 -11.91
CA GLU A 686 -37.06 -23.27 -11.63
C GLU A 686 -37.05 -24.79 -11.73
N TRP A 687 -37.53 -25.48 -10.69
CA TRP A 687 -37.79 -26.91 -10.71
C TRP A 687 -39.23 -27.15 -11.16
N SER A 688 -39.41 -27.86 -12.28
CA SER A 688 -40.70 -28.42 -12.67
C SER A 688 -40.90 -29.80 -12.04
N ILE A 689 -41.81 -29.91 -11.07
CA ILE A 689 -42.08 -31.17 -10.37
C ILE A 689 -42.79 -32.14 -11.32
N ASN A 690 -42.19 -33.31 -11.55
CA ASN A 690 -42.82 -34.37 -12.32
C ASN A 690 -43.77 -35.19 -11.44
N SER A 691 -45.07 -34.88 -11.48
CA SER A 691 -46.09 -35.60 -10.71
C SER A 691 -46.30 -37.06 -11.15
N GLY A 692 -45.75 -37.47 -12.29
CA GLY A 692 -45.70 -38.86 -12.74
C GLY A 692 -44.59 -39.69 -12.10
N ASP A 693 -43.56 -39.05 -11.52
CA ASP A 693 -42.53 -39.72 -10.73
C ASP A 693 -43.04 -40.03 -9.31
N ARG A 694 -42.86 -41.27 -8.86
CA ARG A 694 -43.44 -41.75 -7.58
C ARG A 694 -42.87 -41.00 -6.37
N GLN A 695 -41.58 -40.62 -6.41
CA GLN A 695 -40.91 -39.94 -5.30
C GLN A 695 -41.29 -38.45 -5.27
N GLN A 696 -41.25 -37.78 -6.41
CA GLN A 696 -41.63 -36.36 -6.52
C GLN A 696 -43.13 -36.14 -6.27
N GLY A 697 -43.99 -37.05 -6.72
CA GLY A 697 -45.43 -37.00 -6.46
C GLY A 697 -45.80 -37.21 -4.98
N LEU A 698 -45.02 -37.99 -4.22
CA LEU A 698 -45.17 -38.15 -2.77
C LEU A 698 -44.75 -36.87 -2.02
N LEU A 699 -43.61 -36.29 -2.40
CA LEU A 699 -43.10 -35.04 -1.80
C LEU A 699 -44.05 -33.86 -2.02
N SER A 700 -44.58 -33.71 -3.25
CA SER A 700 -45.57 -32.68 -3.59
C SER A 700 -46.83 -32.78 -2.73
N LYS A 701 -47.33 -34.00 -2.48
CA LYS A 701 -48.50 -34.23 -1.61
C LYS A 701 -48.22 -34.00 -0.13
N PHE A 702 -47.02 -34.34 0.35
CA PHE A 702 -46.66 -34.21 1.76
C PHE A 702 -46.49 -32.75 2.19
N LEU A 703 -45.87 -31.92 1.34
CA LEU A 703 -45.56 -30.52 1.66
C LEU A 703 -46.53 -29.50 1.02
N GLY A 704 -47.50 -29.95 0.23
CA GLY A 704 -48.47 -29.09 -0.47
C GLY A 704 -47.85 -28.26 -1.60
N LEU A 705 -46.83 -28.78 -2.27
CA LEU A 705 -45.97 -28.01 -3.17
C LEU A 705 -46.66 -27.62 -4.49
N ASN A 706 -46.35 -26.41 -4.98
CA ASN A 706 -46.71 -25.96 -6.33
C ASN A 706 -45.97 -26.78 -7.42
N PRO A 707 -46.54 -26.93 -8.63
CA PRO A 707 -45.95 -27.71 -9.72
C PRO A 707 -44.65 -27.10 -10.29
N VAL A 708 -44.40 -25.82 -10.01
CA VAL A 708 -43.13 -25.12 -10.33
C VAL A 708 -42.65 -24.42 -9.07
N LEU A 709 -41.41 -24.68 -8.67
CA LEU A 709 -40.77 -24.08 -7.50
C LEU A 709 -39.48 -23.38 -7.89
N GLY A 710 -39.22 -22.21 -7.32
CA GLY A 710 -37.90 -21.59 -7.41
C GLY A 710 -36.89 -22.43 -6.62
N ILE A 711 -35.81 -22.85 -7.28
CA ILE A 711 -34.78 -23.69 -6.70
C ILE A 711 -33.43 -22.97 -6.77
N THR A 712 -32.64 -23.11 -5.71
CA THR A 712 -31.32 -22.51 -5.58
C THR A 712 -30.31 -23.62 -5.35
N LEU A 713 -29.31 -23.69 -6.20
CA LEU A 713 -28.10 -24.49 -6.01
C LEU A 713 -26.98 -23.55 -5.58
N GLN A 714 -26.56 -23.65 -4.33
CA GLN A 714 -25.36 -22.98 -3.84
C GLN A 714 -24.21 -23.98 -3.87
N VAL A 715 -23.07 -23.55 -4.42
CA VAL A 715 -21.85 -24.36 -4.49
C VAL A 715 -20.77 -23.61 -3.72
N GLY A 716 -20.42 -24.11 -2.54
CA GLY A 716 -19.31 -23.59 -1.76
C GLY A 716 -17.94 -23.96 -2.34
N SER A 717 -16.88 -23.38 -1.78
CA SER A 717 -15.48 -23.51 -2.23
C SER A 717 -14.96 -24.95 -2.39
N ILE A 718 -15.57 -25.91 -1.69
CA ILE A 718 -15.34 -27.34 -1.88
C ILE A 718 -16.69 -27.97 -2.25
N PRO A 719 -17.02 -28.12 -3.55
CA PRO A 719 -18.33 -28.59 -4.00
C PRO A 719 -18.75 -29.93 -3.40
N SER A 720 -17.79 -30.82 -3.13
CA SER A 720 -17.99 -32.13 -2.50
C SER A 720 -18.30 -32.09 -1.00
N LYS A 721 -18.24 -30.92 -0.36
CA LYS A 721 -18.54 -30.73 1.07
C LYS A 721 -19.61 -29.66 1.33
N ASN A 722 -19.75 -28.70 0.41
CA ASN A 722 -20.46 -27.45 0.66
C ASN A 722 -21.45 -27.10 -0.48
N SER A 723 -22.06 -28.10 -1.14
CA SER A 723 -23.11 -27.84 -2.14
C SER A 723 -24.51 -28.08 -1.56
N ARG A 724 -25.44 -27.15 -1.79
CA ARG A 724 -26.85 -27.26 -1.36
C ARG A 724 -27.78 -26.90 -2.49
N LEU A 725 -28.70 -27.79 -2.82
CA LEU A 725 -29.83 -27.55 -3.71
C LEU A 725 -31.10 -27.45 -2.86
N TYR A 726 -31.76 -26.30 -2.82
CA TYR A 726 -32.94 -26.13 -1.97
C TYR A 726 -34.02 -25.23 -2.58
N VAL A 727 -35.23 -25.45 -2.10
CA VAL A 727 -36.40 -24.58 -2.32
C VAL A 727 -36.68 -23.85 -1.02
N SER A 728 -36.87 -22.52 -1.10
CA SER A 728 -37.46 -21.73 -0.01
C SER A 728 -38.99 -21.74 -0.19
N TYR A 729 -39.73 -22.07 0.86
CA TYR A 729 -41.18 -22.25 0.80
C TYR A 729 -41.86 -21.76 2.08
N ASN A 730 -42.95 -21.01 1.92
CA ASN A 730 -43.81 -20.62 3.03
C ASN A 730 -45.08 -21.46 2.96
N THR A 731 -45.39 -22.18 4.05
CA THR A 731 -46.52 -23.10 4.15
C THR A 731 -47.16 -23.03 5.55
N THR A 732 -48.05 -23.96 5.86
CA THR A 732 -48.55 -24.18 7.22
C THR A 732 -48.36 -25.63 7.64
N ILE A 733 -48.00 -25.87 8.91
CA ILE A 733 -48.02 -27.20 9.53
C ILE A 733 -49.16 -27.20 10.54
N GLN A 734 -50.15 -28.07 10.34
CA GLN A 734 -51.36 -28.15 11.20
C GLN A 734 -52.07 -26.79 11.40
N GLY A 735 -52.04 -25.92 10.38
CA GLY A 735 -52.66 -24.59 10.42
C GLY A 735 -51.76 -23.48 10.96
N HIS A 736 -50.55 -23.78 11.43
CA HIS A 736 -49.57 -22.80 11.93
C HIS A 736 -48.57 -22.39 10.84
N PRO A 737 -48.25 -21.08 10.68
CA PRO A 737 -47.30 -20.61 9.67
C PRO A 737 -45.91 -21.25 9.82
N PHE A 738 -45.38 -21.78 8.72
CA PHE A 738 -44.08 -22.40 8.64
C PHE A 738 -43.30 -21.86 7.45
N SER A 739 -42.21 -21.15 7.70
CA SER A 739 -41.27 -20.72 6.66
C SER A 739 -40.08 -21.67 6.65
N CYS A 740 -39.82 -22.33 5.53
CA CYS A 740 -38.81 -23.37 5.47
C CYS A 740 -38.00 -23.38 4.19
N LYS A 741 -36.85 -24.05 4.27
CA LYS A 741 -35.98 -24.43 3.17
C LYS A 741 -35.83 -25.93 3.19
N PHE A 742 -36.04 -26.58 2.06
CA PHE A 742 -35.82 -28.02 1.95
C PHE A 742 -35.16 -28.38 0.62
N GLY A 743 -34.41 -29.46 0.62
CA GLY A 743 -33.77 -29.97 -0.58
C GLY A 743 -32.61 -30.91 -0.29
N GLY A 744 -31.67 -31.00 -1.21
CA GLY A 744 -30.47 -31.84 -1.11
C GLY A 744 -29.24 -31.05 -0.66
N GLN A 745 -28.37 -31.66 0.13
CA GLN A 745 -27.05 -31.14 0.43
C GLN A 745 -25.99 -32.23 0.25
N ILE A 746 -24.80 -31.87 -0.21
CA ILE A 746 -23.65 -32.77 -0.23
C ILE A 746 -22.84 -32.51 1.04
N GLN A 747 -22.62 -33.53 1.85
CA GLN A 747 -21.81 -33.45 3.07
C GLN A 747 -20.87 -34.66 3.12
N ASN A 748 -19.56 -34.43 3.12
CA ASN A 748 -18.52 -35.48 3.12
C ASN A 748 -18.68 -36.53 1.99
N ASN A 749 -18.82 -36.11 0.74
CA ASN A 749 -19.06 -36.98 -0.43
C ASN A 749 -20.40 -37.74 -0.45
N SER A 750 -21.27 -37.60 0.55
CA SER A 750 -22.59 -38.23 0.57
C SER A 750 -23.69 -37.18 0.35
N ILE A 751 -24.69 -37.53 -0.45
CA ILE A 751 -25.90 -36.71 -0.63
C ILE A 751 -26.82 -36.97 0.57
N GLY A 752 -27.28 -35.89 1.19
CA GLY A 752 -28.31 -35.90 2.21
C GLY A 752 -29.49 -35.01 1.84
N ILE A 753 -30.66 -35.28 2.42
CA ILE A 753 -31.85 -34.44 2.28
C ILE A 753 -32.01 -33.62 3.57
N PHE A 754 -32.34 -32.35 3.47
CA PHE A 754 -32.61 -31.52 4.63
C PHE A 754 -33.94 -30.76 4.52
N LEU A 755 -34.49 -30.42 5.69
CA LEU A 755 -35.56 -29.45 5.89
C LEU A 755 -35.18 -28.59 7.09
N MET A 756 -35.10 -27.28 6.90
CA MET A 756 -34.81 -26.30 7.94
C MET A 756 -35.86 -25.20 7.89
N GLY A 757 -36.46 -24.82 9.01
CA GLY A 757 -37.47 -23.78 8.99
C GLY A 757 -37.91 -23.31 10.37
N SER A 758 -38.67 -22.22 10.38
CA SER A 758 -39.22 -21.60 11.58
C SER A 758 -40.74 -21.76 11.58
N LEU A 759 -41.27 -22.42 12.61
CA LEU A 759 -42.69 -22.65 12.85
C LEU A 759 -43.17 -21.75 13.99
N THR A 760 -44.22 -20.95 13.78
CA THR A 760 -44.79 -20.11 14.85
C THR A 760 -46.11 -20.69 15.36
N VAL A 761 -46.17 -21.00 16.66
CA VAL A 761 -47.32 -21.61 17.34
C VAL A 761 -47.70 -20.76 18.56
N ASP A 762 -48.98 -20.46 18.74
CA ASP A 762 -49.47 -19.83 19.97
C ASP A 762 -49.66 -20.88 21.07
N ILE A 763 -48.87 -20.80 22.15
CA ILE A 763 -48.99 -21.65 23.33
C ILE A 763 -49.41 -20.77 24.51
N GLN A 764 -50.57 -21.08 25.13
CA GLN A 764 -51.15 -20.30 26.23
C GLN A 764 -51.36 -18.80 25.88
N GLY A 765 -51.70 -18.50 24.62
CA GLY A 765 -51.91 -17.13 24.13
C GLY A 765 -50.62 -16.35 23.83
N ASN A 766 -49.45 -16.98 23.96
CA ASN A 766 -48.17 -16.38 23.63
C ASN A 766 -47.55 -17.06 22.41
N PRO A 767 -47.10 -16.30 21.40
CA PRO A 767 -46.44 -16.87 20.22
C PRO A 767 -45.08 -17.46 20.60
N GLN A 768 -44.86 -18.71 20.24
CA GLN A 768 -43.62 -19.45 20.37
C GLN A 768 -43.13 -19.83 18.99
N THR A 769 -41.86 -19.56 18.71
CA THR A 769 -41.21 -19.89 17.44
C THR A 769 -40.33 -21.11 17.62
N PHE A 770 -40.54 -22.14 16.80
CA PHE A 770 -39.74 -23.35 16.79
C PHE A 770 -38.84 -23.36 15.56
N ASP A 771 -37.53 -23.26 15.77
CA ASP A 771 -36.54 -23.51 14.72
C ASP A 771 -36.34 -25.01 14.59
N VAL A 772 -36.79 -25.57 13.48
CA VAL A 772 -36.75 -27.01 13.18
C VAL A 772 -35.66 -27.28 12.14
N THR A 773 -34.84 -28.27 12.41
CA THR A 773 -33.86 -28.83 11.46
C THR A 773 -34.03 -30.34 11.38
N LEU A 774 -34.11 -30.84 10.17
CA LEU A 774 -34.23 -32.25 9.82
C LEU A 774 -33.17 -32.52 8.76
N ILE A 775 -32.29 -33.49 8.99
CA ILE A 775 -31.22 -33.87 8.07
C ILE A 775 -31.18 -35.39 7.97
N PHE A 776 -31.27 -35.91 6.75
CA PHE A 776 -31.06 -37.31 6.41
C PHE A 776 -29.76 -37.42 5.61
N VAL A 777 -28.82 -38.23 6.06
CA VAL A 777 -27.56 -38.52 5.36
C VAL A 777 -27.35 -40.02 5.23
N GLU A 778 -26.40 -40.43 4.40
CA GLU A 778 -26.09 -41.84 4.15
C GLU A 778 -25.81 -42.65 5.42
N ASN A 779 -25.41 -41.98 6.52
CA ASN A 779 -25.06 -42.61 7.79
C ASN A 779 -26.09 -42.38 8.92
N GLY A 780 -27.18 -41.64 8.72
CA GLY A 780 -28.22 -41.47 9.75
C GLY A 780 -29.26 -40.39 9.48
N ALA A 781 -30.18 -40.23 10.43
CA ALA A 781 -31.16 -39.14 10.48
C ALA A 781 -30.96 -38.30 11.75
N PHE A 782 -30.97 -36.99 11.59
CA PHE A 782 -30.84 -36.01 12.67
C PHE A 782 -32.05 -35.09 12.67
N ILE A 783 -32.68 -34.96 13.83
CA ILE A 783 -33.83 -34.10 14.06
C ILE A 783 -33.47 -33.20 15.22
N SER A 784 -33.61 -31.90 15.04
CA SER A 784 -33.48 -30.96 16.14
C SER A 784 -34.54 -29.87 16.06
N ALA A 785 -35.03 -29.44 17.21
CA ALA A 785 -35.95 -28.33 17.33
C ALA A 785 -35.54 -27.43 18.51
N THR A 786 -35.62 -26.11 18.33
CA THR A 786 -35.41 -25.15 19.41
C THR A 786 -36.62 -24.22 19.51
N MET A 787 -37.25 -24.20 20.68
CA MET A 787 -38.32 -23.27 21.05
C MET A 787 -37.71 -21.95 21.50
N LYS A 788 -38.11 -20.87 20.84
CA LYS A 788 -37.74 -19.48 21.12
C LYS A 788 -39.00 -18.67 21.36
N GLY A 789 -39.02 -17.89 22.42
CA GLY A 789 -40.12 -16.99 22.75
C GLY A 789 -39.77 -16.12 23.95
N ASN A 790 -40.36 -14.94 24.01
CA ASN A 790 -40.10 -13.97 25.09
C ASN A 790 -40.80 -14.32 26.40
N THR A 791 -41.64 -15.36 26.39
CA THR A 791 -42.43 -15.81 27.54
C THR A 791 -42.21 -17.31 27.77
N SER A 792 -41.99 -17.71 29.01
CA SER A 792 -41.98 -19.11 29.43
C SER A 792 -43.35 -19.77 29.28
N VAL A 793 -43.38 -21.07 28.98
CA VAL A 793 -44.61 -21.89 28.93
C VAL A 793 -44.86 -22.51 30.31
N ASN A 794 -46.07 -22.38 30.87
CA ASN A 794 -46.37 -22.92 32.21
C ASN A 794 -46.72 -24.42 32.15
N PHE A 795 -46.01 -25.23 32.95
CA PHE A 795 -46.19 -26.66 33.19
C PHE A 795 -46.54 -26.92 34.66
N TYR A 796 -47.77 -26.57 35.05
CA TYR A 796 -48.32 -26.75 36.41
C TYR A 796 -47.44 -26.21 37.55
N THR A 797 -46.43 -26.95 38.00
CA THR A 797 -45.50 -26.56 39.06
C THR A 797 -44.24 -25.82 38.58
N PHE A 798 -43.92 -25.87 37.28
CA PHE A 798 -42.74 -25.20 36.71
C PHE A 798 -43.05 -24.50 35.39
N LYS A 799 -42.17 -23.62 34.92
CA LYS A 799 -42.23 -22.99 33.60
C LYS A 799 -41.01 -23.38 32.79
N LEU A 800 -41.20 -23.58 31.48
CA LEU A 800 -40.11 -23.88 30.54
C LEU A 800 -39.87 -22.73 29.58
N SER A 801 -38.61 -22.41 29.36
CA SER A 801 -38.18 -21.52 28.28
C SER A 801 -36.91 -22.05 27.62
N ASN A 802 -36.58 -21.53 26.43
CA ASN A 802 -35.37 -21.88 25.67
C ASN A 802 -35.13 -23.39 25.50
N LEU A 803 -36.21 -24.14 25.24
CA LEU A 803 -36.18 -25.59 25.11
C LEU A 803 -35.56 -25.99 23.77
N ALA A 804 -34.45 -26.73 23.79
CA ALA A 804 -33.88 -27.39 22.63
C ALA A 804 -33.88 -28.90 22.80
N LEU A 805 -34.27 -29.60 21.73
CA LEU A 805 -34.21 -31.05 21.62
C LEU A 805 -33.39 -31.40 20.39
N GLU A 806 -32.50 -32.37 20.53
CA GLU A 806 -31.77 -33.00 19.43
C GLU A 806 -31.85 -34.51 19.55
N VAL A 807 -32.24 -35.17 18.47
CA VAL A 807 -32.31 -36.62 18.35
C VAL A 807 -31.64 -37.02 17.04
N GLY A 808 -30.53 -37.73 17.14
CA GLY A 808 -29.85 -38.35 16.01
C GLY A 808 -29.88 -39.87 16.11
N ILE A 809 -30.01 -40.57 14.99
CA ILE A 809 -29.86 -42.01 14.91
C ILE A 809 -29.00 -42.32 13.69
N ASN A 810 -27.85 -42.98 13.89
CA ASN A 810 -27.10 -43.52 12.78
C ASN A 810 -27.78 -44.80 12.23
N TRP A 811 -27.54 -45.22 10.98
CA TRP A 811 -28.25 -46.41 10.44
C TRP A 811 -27.84 -47.74 11.08
N GLU A 812 -26.79 -47.74 11.91
CA GLU A 812 -26.41 -48.86 12.77
C GLU A 812 -27.22 -48.91 14.08
N GLY A 813 -28.12 -47.94 14.29
CA GLY A 813 -29.03 -47.85 15.44
C GLY A 813 -28.43 -47.16 16.67
N ILE A 814 -27.30 -46.47 16.53
CA ILE A 814 -26.59 -45.79 17.61
C ILE A 814 -27.17 -44.37 17.76
N PRO A 815 -27.78 -44.02 18.92
CA PRO A 815 -28.46 -42.74 19.11
C PRO A 815 -27.53 -41.63 19.63
N SER A 816 -27.81 -40.39 19.23
CA SER A 816 -27.41 -39.18 19.95
C SER A 816 -28.67 -38.47 20.48
N LEU A 817 -28.61 -37.98 21.71
CA LEU A 817 -29.73 -37.31 22.38
C LEU A 817 -29.24 -36.07 23.12
N GLY A 818 -29.86 -34.94 22.84
CA GLY A 818 -29.61 -33.66 23.47
C GLY A 818 -30.88 -33.02 23.99
N VAL A 819 -30.84 -32.53 25.22
CA VAL A 819 -31.88 -31.66 25.77
C VAL A 819 -31.21 -30.46 26.44
N ALA A 820 -31.69 -29.27 26.14
CA ALA A 820 -31.39 -28.06 26.89
C ALA A 820 -32.68 -27.34 27.21
N ALA A 821 -32.81 -26.82 28.44
CA ALA A 821 -33.98 -26.05 28.85
C ALA A 821 -33.64 -25.14 30.03
N THR A 822 -34.34 -24.01 30.10
CA THR A 822 -34.48 -23.21 31.32
C THR A 822 -35.78 -23.60 32.02
N ILE A 823 -35.70 -23.88 33.31
CA ILE A 823 -36.76 -24.41 34.17
C ILE A 823 -36.93 -23.48 35.38
N ASP A 824 -38.08 -22.80 35.44
CA ASP A 824 -38.46 -21.95 36.57
C ASP A 824 -39.45 -22.67 37.49
N VAL A 825 -39.14 -22.76 38.79
CA VAL A 825 -40.01 -23.33 39.83
C VAL A 825 -40.24 -22.29 40.92
N GLY A 826 -41.36 -21.57 40.84
CA GLY A 826 -41.67 -20.48 41.77
C GLY A 826 -40.61 -19.38 41.75
N GLU A 827 -39.82 -19.24 42.81
CA GLU A 827 -38.68 -18.30 42.89
C GLU A 827 -37.33 -18.90 42.47
N ILE A 828 -37.28 -20.19 42.12
CA ILE A 828 -36.06 -20.90 41.74
C ILE A 828 -35.97 -20.93 40.21
N GLU A 829 -35.00 -20.25 39.61
CA GLU A 829 -34.57 -20.53 38.23
C GLU A 829 -33.48 -21.59 38.25
N SER A 830 -33.51 -22.44 37.22
CA SER A 830 -32.41 -23.30 36.86
C SER A 830 -32.32 -23.44 35.34
N SER A 831 -31.11 -23.66 34.84
CA SER A 831 -30.89 -24.02 33.44
C SER A 831 -30.12 -25.33 33.38
N VAL A 832 -30.52 -26.22 32.47
CA VAL A 832 -29.89 -27.54 32.30
C VAL A 832 -29.65 -27.81 30.83
N ALA A 833 -28.48 -28.35 30.51
CA ALA A 833 -28.15 -28.86 29.20
C ALA A 833 -27.39 -30.18 29.33
N VAL A 834 -27.92 -31.22 28.70
CA VAL A 834 -27.31 -32.55 28.65
C VAL A 834 -27.33 -33.01 27.22
N PHE A 835 -26.14 -33.31 26.68
CA PHE A 835 -25.98 -33.91 25.37
C PHE A 835 -25.14 -35.16 25.47
N PHE A 836 -25.61 -36.23 24.83
CA PHE A 836 -24.90 -37.49 24.74
C PHE A 836 -24.69 -37.85 23.26
N ASP A 837 -23.42 -37.85 22.84
CA ASP A 837 -22.98 -38.40 21.57
C ASP A 837 -22.23 -39.71 21.85
N SER A 838 -22.91 -40.83 21.61
CA SER A 838 -22.37 -42.17 21.82
C SER A 838 -21.28 -42.54 20.82
N THR A 839 -21.23 -41.88 19.65
CA THR A 839 -20.19 -42.09 18.64
C THR A 839 -18.93 -41.30 18.96
N ARG A 840 -19.09 -40.11 19.55
CA ARG A 840 -18.00 -39.23 19.99
C ARG A 840 -18.26 -38.71 21.40
N PRO A 841 -17.91 -39.48 22.44
CA PRO A 841 -18.12 -39.04 23.83
C PRO A 841 -17.46 -37.71 24.19
N SER A 842 -16.43 -37.27 23.45
CA SER A 842 -15.81 -35.95 23.62
C SER A 842 -16.72 -34.77 23.23
N ARG A 843 -17.80 -35.02 22.49
CA ARG A 843 -18.85 -34.04 22.16
C ARG A 843 -19.98 -34.03 23.19
N SER A 844 -20.07 -35.01 24.07
CA SER A 844 -21.07 -35.00 25.14
C SER A 844 -20.85 -33.82 26.08
N LEU A 845 -21.94 -33.22 26.57
CA LEU A 845 -21.90 -32.07 27.45
C LEU A 845 -22.83 -32.28 28.65
N VAL A 846 -22.41 -31.74 29.79
CA VAL A 846 -23.28 -31.55 30.96
C VAL A 846 -23.04 -30.14 31.47
N ALA A 847 -24.09 -29.33 31.47
CA ALA A 847 -24.06 -27.99 31.99
C ALA A 847 -25.33 -27.72 32.79
N GLY A 848 -25.21 -26.97 33.87
CA GLY A 848 -26.37 -26.43 34.55
C GLY A 848 -26.03 -25.33 35.53
N SER A 849 -27.00 -24.45 35.75
CA SER A 849 -26.98 -23.37 36.74
C SER A 849 -28.23 -23.44 37.60
N ILE A 850 -28.11 -22.94 38.82
CA ILE A 850 -29.25 -22.76 39.74
C ILE A 850 -29.09 -21.46 40.52
N SER A 851 -30.19 -20.74 40.61
CA SER A 851 -30.33 -19.55 41.43
C SER A 851 -30.16 -19.83 42.93
N ASN A 852 -29.97 -18.76 43.72
CA ASN A 852 -29.78 -18.85 45.17
C ASN A 852 -30.95 -19.59 45.84
N VAL A 853 -30.66 -20.79 46.35
CA VAL A 853 -31.67 -21.71 46.87
C VAL A 853 -31.34 -22.16 48.29
N THR A 854 -32.31 -22.04 49.19
CA THR A 854 -32.26 -22.61 50.55
C THR A 854 -33.07 -23.90 50.61
N LEU A 855 -32.81 -24.77 51.59
CA LEU A 855 -33.69 -25.94 51.81
C LEU A 855 -35.13 -25.53 52.09
N LYS A 856 -35.35 -24.36 52.71
CA LYS A 856 -36.69 -23.80 52.91
C LYS A 856 -37.35 -23.45 51.56
N LYS A 857 -36.66 -22.75 50.66
CA LYS A 857 -37.19 -22.44 49.32
C LYS A 857 -37.53 -23.70 48.53
N ILE A 858 -36.72 -24.74 48.63
CA ILE A 858 -37.02 -26.05 48.02
C ILE A 858 -38.32 -26.60 48.60
N LEU A 859 -38.47 -26.61 49.92
CA LEU A 859 -39.68 -27.08 50.57
C LEU A 859 -40.91 -26.25 50.14
N ASP A 860 -40.83 -24.92 50.19
CA ASP A 860 -41.93 -24.02 49.86
C ASP A 860 -42.39 -24.16 48.40
N ASN A 861 -41.46 -24.35 47.46
CA ASN A 861 -41.78 -24.35 46.02
C ASN A 861 -42.01 -25.75 45.44
N LEU A 862 -41.42 -26.81 46.00
CA LEU A 862 -41.51 -28.18 45.47
C LEU A 862 -42.36 -29.13 46.31
N ALA A 863 -42.48 -28.92 47.63
CA ALA A 863 -43.28 -29.81 48.49
C ALA A 863 -44.77 -29.42 48.58
N GLY A 864 -45.15 -28.27 48.02
CA GLY A 864 -46.52 -27.75 48.02
C GLY A 864 -46.95 -27.12 49.35
N GLU A 865 -48.22 -26.74 49.49
CA GLU A 865 -48.77 -26.22 50.75
C GLU A 865 -48.70 -27.30 51.84
N LEU A 866 -47.84 -27.08 52.83
CA LEU A 866 -47.77 -27.94 54.02
C LEU A 866 -49.09 -27.85 54.80
N THR A 867 -49.68 -29.00 55.13
CA THR A 867 -50.94 -29.07 55.88
C THR A 867 -50.81 -28.62 57.34
N GLU A 868 -49.59 -28.56 57.88
CA GLU A 868 -49.28 -28.06 59.22
C GLU A 868 -48.06 -27.13 59.16
N LYS A 869 -48.09 -26.03 59.93
CA LYS A 869 -46.96 -25.09 60.01
C LYS A 869 -45.75 -25.79 60.62
N LEU A 870 -44.59 -25.70 59.97
CA LEU A 870 -43.33 -26.15 60.54
C LEU A 870 -43.04 -25.41 61.86
N PRO A 871 -42.45 -26.10 62.87
CA PRO A 871 -41.91 -25.42 64.04
C PRO A 871 -40.85 -24.38 63.62
N ASP A 872 -40.91 -23.17 64.18
CA ASP A 872 -40.00 -22.07 63.84
C ASP A 872 -38.51 -22.45 63.95
N VAL A 873 -38.17 -23.40 64.83
CA VAL A 873 -36.81 -23.95 64.99
C VAL A 873 -36.35 -24.69 63.73
N ILE A 874 -37.22 -25.52 63.13
CA ILE A 874 -36.88 -26.27 61.91
C ILE A 874 -36.84 -25.31 60.72
N GLU A 875 -37.78 -24.37 60.64
CA GLU A 875 -37.81 -23.35 59.59
C GLU A 875 -36.51 -22.53 59.55
N ASN A 876 -36.02 -22.07 60.70
CA ASN A 876 -34.74 -21.35 60.82
C ASN A 876 -33.52 -22.20 60.46
N VAL A 877 -33.57 -23.53 60.65
CA VAL A 877 -32.50 -24.45 60.25
C VAL A 877 -32.49 -24.64 58.73
N LEU A 878 -33.66 -24.77 58.11
CA LEU A 878 -33.80 -24.94 56.66
C LEU A 878 -33.36 -23.69 55.88
N ASP A 879 -33.52 -22.50 56.45
CA ASP A 879 -33.01 -21.24 55.87
C ASP A 879 -31.49 -21.07 55.97
N GLN A 880 -30.85 -21.82 56.87
CA GLN A 880 -29.41 -21.75 57.11
C GLN A 880 -28.60 -22.72 56.23
N VAL A 881 -29.28 -23.54 55.42
CA VAL A 881 -28.63 -24.46 54.48
C VAL A 881 -28.98 -24.00 53.06
N ALA A 882 -27.98 -23.50 52.33
CA ALA A 882 -28.16 -22.89 51.03
C ALA A 882 -27.05 -23.23 50.04
N ILE A 883 -27.43 -23.23 48.76
CA ILE A 883 -26.51 -23.16 47.63
C ILE A 883 -26.72 -21.79 46.99
N GLU A 884 -25.66 -21.00 46.92
CA GLU A 884 -25.70 -19.62 46.44
C GLU A 884 -24.64 -19.38 45.38
N GLY A 885 -24.80 -18.32 44.61
CA GLY A 885 -23.81 -17.81 43.69
C GLY A 885 -22.58 -17.20 44.37
N THR A 886 -21.64 -16.71 43.58
CA THR A 886 -20.42 -16.03 44.02
C THR A 886 -20.32 -14.64 43.38
N GLY A 887 -19.35 -13.83 43.84
CA GLY A 887 -18.86 -12.67 43.08
C GLY A 887 -19.89 -11.55 42.85
N GLY A 888 -20.56 -11.11 43.91
CA GLY A 888 -21.64 -10.14 43.82
C GLY A 888 -21.20 -8.68 43.65
N PHE A 889 -21.94 -7.91 42.85
CA PHE A 889 -21.84 -6.45 42.79
C PHE A 889 -23.24 -5.83 42.67
N ASN A 890 -23.38 -4.55 42.97
CA ASN A 890 -24.66 -3.85 42.95
C ASN A 890 -24.72 -2.84 41.81
N ILE A 891 -25.78 -2.87 41.02
CA ILE A 891 -26.09 -1.82 40.02
C ILE A 891 -27.29 -0.97 40.46
N PRO A 892 -27.40 0.30 40.03
CA PRO A 892 -28.53 1.17 40.37
C PRO A 892 -29.89 0.64 39.87
N THR A 893 -30.97 0.90 40.62
CA THR A 893 -32.34 0.52 40.20
C THR A 893 -32.83 1.23 38.93
N SER A 894 -32.14 2.27 38.46
CA SER A 894 -32.44 2.90 37.16
C SER A 894 -32.29 1.94 35.97
N TYR A 895 -31.55 0.83 36.13
CA TYR A 895 -31.41 -0.21 35.12
C TYR A 895 -32.57 -1.20 35.10
N ALA A 896 -33.55 -1.13 36.02
CA ALA A 896 -34.70 -2.04 36.03
C ALA A 896 -35.52 -1.95 34.74
N ASP A 897 -35.80 -0.74 34.25
CA ASP A 897 -36.51 -0.53 32.98
C ASP A 897 -35.69 -1.05 31.79
N ASP A 898 -34.36 -0.92 31.83
CA ASP A 898 -33.48 -1.44 30.78
C ASP A 898 -33.45 -2.98 30.76
N LEU A 899 -33.50 -3.62 31.93
CA LEU A 899 -33.62 -5.07 32.08
C LEU A 899 -34.98 -5.59 31.62
N ASP A 900 -36.07 -4.90 31.99
CA ASP A 900 -37.43 -5.25 31.55
C ASP A 900 -37.62 -5.09 30.03
N ASN A 901 -36.90 -4.13 29.41
CA ASN A 901 -36.97 -3.84 27.98
C ASN A 901 -35.78 -4.38 27.16
N LEU A 902 -35.01 -5.32 27.72
CA LEU A 902 -33.93 -6.05 27.05
C LEU A 902 -32.83 -5.16 26.40
N LYS A 903 -32.46 -4.04 27.02
CA LYS A 903 -31.42 -3.14 26.49
C LYS A 903 -30.01 -3.66 26.82
N ILE A 904 -29.59 -4.70 26.12
CA ILE A 904 -28.33 -5.45 26.37
C ILE A 904 -27.08 -4.56 26.38
N GLU A 905 -26.99 -3.57 25.50
CA GLU A 905 -25.83 -2.66 25.45
C GLU A 905 -25.68 -1.82 26.73
N SER A 906 -26.79 -1.36 27.30
CA SER A 906 -26.83 -0.62 28.57
C SER A 906 -26.38 -1.50 29.73
N ILE A 907 -26.85 -2.76 29.75
CA ILE A 907 -26.53 -3.75 30.78
C ILE A 907 -25.07 -4.19 30.70
N SER A 908 -24.57 -4.47 29.50
CA SER A 908 -23.15 -4.78 29.25
C SER A 908 -22.23 -3.65 29.73
N SER A 909 -22.62 -2.40 29.48
CA SER A 909 -21.91 -1.23 29.99
C SER A 909 -21.91 -1.15 31.52
N ALA A 910 -23.02 -1.50 32.18
CA ALA A 910 -23.11 -1.55 33.64
C ALA A 910 -22.20 -2.65 34.24
N PHE A 911 -22.19 -3.85 33.65
CA PHE A 911 -21.32 -4.95 34.06
C PHE A 911 -19.84 -4.58 33.94
N SER A 912 -19.45 -3.93 32.84
CA SER A 912 -18.06 -3.54 32.60
C SER A 912 -17.61 -2.39 33.51
N SER A 913 -18.42 -1.33 33.61
CA SER A 913 -18.05 -0.13 34.37
C SER A 913 -18.07 -0.32 35.88
N ILE A 914 -19.11 -1.00 36.40
CA ILE A 914 -19.35 -1.19 37.83
C ILE A 914 -18.76 -2.52 38.31
N GLY A 915 -19.18 -3.62 37.68
CA GLY A 915 -18.78 -4.99 38.09
C GLY A 915 -17.38 -5.40 37.64
N LYS A 916 -16.75 -4.66 36.71
CA LYS A 916 -15.48 -5.04 36.05
C LYS A 916 -15.56 -6.39 35.34
N ILE A 917 -16.75 -6.77 34.89
CA ILE A 917 -17.01 -8.00 34.13
C ILE A 917 -17.34 -7.61 32.69
N SER A 918 -16.63 -8.19 31.71
CA SER A 918 -16.93 -8.00 30.30
C SER A 918 -17.95 -9.04 29.85
N ILE A 919 -19.13 -8.58 29.43
CA ILE A 919 -20.14 -9.41 28.74
C ILE A 919 -20.43 -8.84 27.35
N PRO A 920 -20.81 -9.66 26.36
CA PRO A 920 -21.15 -9.17 25.02
C PRO A 920 -22.29 -8.14 25.04
N SER A 921 -22.30 -7.22 24.07
CA SER A 921 -23.34 -6.18 23.95
C SER A 921 -24.48 -6.53 22.99
N SER A 922 -24.40 -7.69 22.31
CA SER A 922 -25.39 -8.14 21.34
C SER A 922 -26.38 -9.15 21.95
N SER A 923 -27.66 -9.00 21.62
CA SER A 923 -28.73 -9.96 21.96
C SER A 923 -28.54 -11.35 21.32
N SER A 924 -27.68 -11.48 20.30
CA SER A 924 -27.32 -12.78 19.73
C SER A 924 -26.31 -13.55 20.58
N GLN A 925 -25.63 -12.87 21.51
CA GLN A 925 -24.54 -13.40 22.33
C GLN A 925 -24.85 -13.34 23.83
N VAL A 926 -25.99 -12.76 24.23
CA VAL A 926 -26.47 -12.69 25.61
C VAL A 926 -27.94 -13.09 25.63
N LEU A 927 -28.28 -14.02 26.53
CA LEU A 927 -29.66 -14.36 26.85
C LEU A 927 -30.05 -13.62 28.14
N LEU A 928 -31.04 -12.74 28.05
CA LEU A 928 -31.62 -12.06 29.21
C LEU A 928 -33.07 -12.50 29.38
N VAL A 929 -33.39 -13.08 30.54
CA VAL A 929 -34.72 -13.58 30.90
C VAL A 929 -35.30 -12.68 31.99
N VAL A 930 -36.48 -12.12 31.73
CA VAL A 930 -37.26 -11.35 32.70
C VAL A 930 -38.19 -12.32 33.44
N ASN A 931 -37.83 -12.70 34.68
CA ASN A 931 -38.67 -13.59 35.48
C ASN A 931 -39.85 -12.83 36.10
N LYS A 932 -39.55 -11.77 36.85
CA LYS A 932 -40.56 -10.89 37.45
C LYS A 932 -40.21 -9.43 37.17
N PRO A 933 -40.93 -8.77 36.25
CA PRO A 933 -40.64 -7.40 35.84
C PRO A 933 -40.44 -6.46 37.04
N GLY A 934 -39.41 -5.62 36.95
CA GLY A 934 -39.02 -4.68 37.99
C GLY A 934 -38.37 -5.29 39.23
N THR A 935 -38.16 -6.62 39.30
CA THR A 935 -37.62 -7.29 40.50
C THR A 935 -36.56 -8.37 40.26
N THR A 936 -36.76 -9.31 39.33
CA THR A 936 -35.86 -10.47 39.16
C THR A 936 -35.59 -10.76 37.69
N TRP A 937 -34.31 -10.87 37.33
CA TRP A 937 -33.83 -11.15 35.97
C TRP A 937 -32.66 -12.14 35.99
N TYR A 938 -32.46 -12.86 34.89
CA TYR A 938 -31.36 -13.79 34.70
C TYR A 938 -30.62 -13.49 33.40
N LEU A 939 -29.30 -13.51 33.43
CA LEU A 939 -28.45 -13.17 32.29
C LEU A 939 -27.44 -14.29 32.04
N THR A 940 -27.46 -14.89 30.84
CA THR A 940 -26.44 -15.82 30.37
C THR A 940 -25.57 -15.16 29.31
N ASP A 941 -24.26 -15.14 29.52
CA ASP A 941 -23.30 -14.87 28.45
C ASP A 941 -23.15 -16.14 27.59
N LEU A 942 -23.66 -16.13 26.36
CA LEU A 942 -23.63 -17.31 25.47
C LEU A 942 -22.24 -17.63 24.92
N THR A 943 -21.26 -16.74 25.11
CA THR A 943 -19.87 -16.95 24.67
C THR A 943 -19.01 -17.67 25.70
N THR A 944 -19.37 -17.54 26.97
CA THR A 944 -18.66 -18.18 28.10
C THR A 944 -19.54 -19.14 28.89
N MET A 945 -20.85 -19.12 28.65
CA MET A 945 -21.90 -19.83 29.39
C MET A 945 -21.98 -19.46 30.88
N MET A 946 -21.44 -18.29 31.25
CA MET A 946 -21.55 -17.77 32.62
C MET A 946 -22.96 -17.21 32.84
N HIS A 947 -23.63 -17.68 33.89
CA HIS A 947 -25.02 -17.36 34.19
C HIS A 947 -25.14 -16.53 35.47
N TYR A 948 -25.86 -15.43 35.41
CA TYR A 948 -25.96 -14.42 36.46
C TYR A 948 -27.41 -14.20 36.89
N GLN A 949 -27.62 -14.09 38.20
CA GLN A 949 -28.86 -13.60 38.79
C GLN A 949 -28.79 -12.09 39.02
N LEU A 950 -29.89 -11.39 38.74
CA LEU A 950 -30.08 -9.99 39.08
C LEU A 950 -31.36 -9.86 39.92
N TYR A 951 -31.23 -9.38 41.16
CA TYR A 951 -32.34 -9.28 42.10
C TYR A 951 -32.39 -7.91 42.78
N LYS A 952 -33.55 -7.24 42.70
CA LYS A 952 -33.74 -5.92 43.30
C LYS A 952 -33.78 -6.00 44.83
N THR A 953 -32.84 -5.32 45.47
CA THR A 953 -32.72 -5.18 46.92
C THR A 953 -32.75 -3.70 47.30
N GLY A 954 -33.92 -3.22 47.74
CA GLY A 954 -34.12 -1.80 48.08
C GLY A 954 -33.88 -0.87 46.89
N ASN A 955 -32.87 0.00 46.99
CA ASN A 955 -32.49 0.97 45.95
C ASN A 955 -31.36 0.47 45.01
N THR A 956 -30.99 -0.80 45.09
CA THR A 956 -30.00 -1.43 44.21
C THR A 956 -30.53 -2.72 43.60
N ILE A 957 -29.88 -3.18 42.54
CA ILE A 957 -30.06 -4.52 41.96
C ILE A 957 -28.76 -5.27 42.24
N ALA A 958 -28.86 -6.31 43.07
CA ALA A 958 -27.75 -7.20 43.37
C ALA A 958 -27.56 -8.16 42.19
N VAL A 959 -26.34 -8.20 41.67
CA VAL A 959 -25.90 -9.12 40.61
C VAL A 959 -24.99 -10.16 41.23
N SER A 960 -25.23 -11.45 40.98
CA SER A 960 -24.37 -12.55 41.43
C SER A 960 -24.20 -13.60 40.34
N LEU A 961 -23.00 -14.18 40.24
CA LEU A 961 -22.74 -15.32 39.35
C LEU A 961 -23.31 -16.57 40.01
N GLU A 962 -24.27 -17.24 39.38
CA GLU A 962 -25.00 -18.35 39.99
C GLU A 962 -24.14 -19.57 40.31
N ALA A 963 -24.67 -20.48 41.13
CA ALA A 963 -24.07 -21.79 41.33
C ALA A 963 -24.20 -22.60 40.03
N GLN A 964 -23.09 -23.02 39.44
CA GLN A 964 -23.09 -23.62 38.10
C GLN A 964 -21.96 -24.64 37.90
N LEU A 965 -22.28 -25.69 37.14
CA LEU A 965 -21.36 -26.68 36.62
C LEU A 965 -21.38 -26.60 35.10
N TYR A 966 -20.21 -26.60 34.49
CA TYR A 966 -20.08 -26.61 33.04
C TYR A 966 -18.98 -27.57 32.61
N VAL A 967 -19.36 -28.53 31.77
CA VAL A 967 -18.47 -29.56 31.22
C VAL A 967 -18.78 -29.72 29.75
N ALA A 968 -18.02 -29.06 28.90
CA ALA A 968 -18.07 -29.19 27.44
C ALA A 968 -16.64 -29.38 26.90
N PRO A 969 -16.20 -30.63 26.60
CA PRO A 969 -14.83 -30.88 26.17
C PRO A 969 -14.49 -30.34 24.77
N GLU A 970 -15.49 -30.24 23.90
CA GLU A 970 -15.46 -29.66 22.57
C GLU A 970 -16.66 -28.71 22.41
N ASN A 971 -16.68 -27.89 21.36
CA ASN A 971 -17.88 -27.12 21.03
C ASN A 971 -19.00 -28.09 20.66
N THR A 972 -20.13 -27.98 21.34
CA THR A 972 -21.29 -28.86 21.14
C THR A 972 -22.53 -28.03 20.86
N THR A 973 -23.44 -28.58 20.07
CA THR A 973 -24.73 -27.96 19.75
C THR A 973 -25.86 -28.85 20.25
N ILE A 974 -26.92 -28.23 20.75
CA ILE A 974 -28.22 -28.88 20.96
C ILE A 974 -29.25 -28.05 20.21
N GLY A 975 -29.67 -28.52 19.04
CA GLY A 975 -30.47 -27.72 18.11
C GLY A 975 -29.73 -26.47 17.67
N THR A 976 -30.29 -25.28 17.91
CA THR A 976 -29.65 -23.99 17.57
C THR A 976 -28.81 -23.40 18.70
N LEU A 977 -28.78 -24.04 19.88
CA LEU A 977 -27.98 -23.57 21.02
C LEU A 977 -26.54 -24.08 20.91
N ILE A 978 -25.58 -23.17 21.06
CA ILE A 978 -24.15 -23.46 20.96
C ILE A 978 -23.55 -23.42 22.35
N PHE A 979 -22.85 -24.49 22.72
CA PHE A 979 -22.12 -24.65 23.98
C PHE A 979 -20.61 -24.66 23.67
N PRO A 980 -19.88 -23.56 23.94
CA PRO A 980 -18.45 -23.47 23.67
C PRO A 980 -17.63 -24.41 24.56
N ALA A 981 -16.51 -24.91 24.05
CA ALA A 981 -15.63 -25.78 24.84
C ALA A 981 -15.12 -25.06 26.10
N GLY A 982 -15.30 -25.70 27.26
CA GLY A 982 -14.93 -25.13 28.54
C GLY A 982 -15.28 -26.04 29.71
N PHE A 983 -14.61 -25.80 30.84
CA PHE A 983 -14.89 -26.47 32.09
C PHE A 983 -14.85 -25.47 33.23
N PHE A 984 -15.91 -25.38 34.02
CA PHE A 984 -15.89 -24.60 35.25
C PHE A 984 -16.89 -25.12 36.28
N ILE A 985 -16.59 -24.80 37.54
CA ILE A 985 -17.48 -24.99 38.70
C ILE A 985 -17.48 -23.67 39.45
N ASN A 986 -18.66 -23.18 39.81
CA ASN A 986 -18.82 -21.99 40.64
C ASN A 986 -19.93 -22.21 41.66
N GLY A 987 -19.75 -21.74 42.88
CA GLY A 987 -20.81 -21.70 43.86
C GLY A 987 -20.33 -21.46 45.27
N THR A 988 -21.28 -21.17 46.13
CA THR A 988 -21.14 -21.00 47.57
C THR A 988 -22.01 -22.04 48.27
N LEU A 989 -21.41 -22.81 49.16
CA LEU A 989 -22.11 -23.68 50.08
C LEU A 989 -22.24 -22.98 51.43
N LYS A 990 -23.47 -22.78 51.87
CA LYS A 990 -23.80 -22.23 53.17
C LYS A 990 -24.42 -23.30 54.04
N PHE A 991 -23.86 -23.50 55.22
CA PHE A 991 -24.34 -24.48 56.19
C PHE A 991 -24.22 -23.87 57.59
N PHE A 992 -25.33 -23.40 58.17
CA PHE A 992 -25.34 -22.61 59.41
C PHE A 992 -24.50 -21.33 59.29
N SER A 993 -23.56 -21.10 60.21
CA SER A 993 -22.62 -19.97 60.17
C SER A 993 -21.37 -20.25 59.32
N PHE A 994 -21.37 -21.33 58.53
CA PHE A 994 -20.25 -21.71 57.67
C PHE A 994 -20.57 -21.37 56.22
N GLU A 995 -19.74 -20.53 55.61
CA GLU A 995 -19.81 -20.20 54.19
C GLU A 995 -18.49 -20.59 53.51
N VAL A 996 -18.59 -21.38 52.43
CA VAL A 996 -17.47 -21.78 51.59
C VAL A 996 -17.82 -21.47 50.16
N SER A 997 -17.06 -20.58 49.52
CA SER A 997 -17.18 -20.24 48.11
C SER A 997 -16.01 -20.80 47.32
N ALA A 998 -16.29 -21.29 46.11
CA ALA A 998 -15.27 -21.79 45.20
C ALA A 998 -15.60 -21.44 43.75
N LYS A 999 -14.58 -20.98 43.02
CA LYS A 999 -14.58 -20.79 41.57
C LYS A 999 -13.40 -21.54 40.98
N ILE A 1000 -13.69 -22.55 40.18
CA ILE A 1000 -12.72 -23.39 39.49
C ILE A 1000 -12.92 -23.19 37.99
N LEU A 1001 -11.86 -22.78 37.29
CA LEU A 1001 -11.81 -22.64 35.84
C LEU A 1001 -10.73 -23.56 35.28
N ILE A 1002 -11.09 -24.38 34.30
CA ILE A 1002 -10.13 -25.23 33.60
C ILE A 1002 -10.19 -24.89 32.11
N ASN A 1003 -9.09 -24.34 31.60
CA ASN A 1003 -8.89 -24.06 30.19
C ASN A 1003 -7.89 -25.07 29.62
N ARG A 1004 -8.33 -25.87 28.63
CA ARG A 1004 -7.50 -26.93 28.02
C ARG A 1004 -6.13 -26.47 27.52
N ASN A 1005 -6.02 -25.23 27.04
CA ASN A 1005 -4.80 -24.70 26.43
C ASN A 1005 -3.98 -23.79 27.38
N GLN A 1006 -4.53 -23.42 28.54
CA GLN A 1006 -3.87 -22.51 29.49
C GLN A 1006 -3.59 -23.18 30.84
N GLY A 1007 -4.46 -24.08 31.29
CA GLY A 1007 -4.35 -24.82 32.55
C GLY A 1007 -5.55 -24.61 33.48
N ILE A 1008 -5.31 -24.74 34.79
CA ILE A 1008 -6.31 -24.64 35.87
C ILE A 1008 -6.10 -23.33 36.65
N ALA A 1009 -7.21 -22.70 37.04
CA ALA A 1009 -7.28 -21.63 38.03
C ALA A 1009 -8.36 -21.95 39.08
N VAL A 1010 -8.04 -21.78 40.37
CA VAL A 1010 -8.91 -22.02 41.52
C VAL A 1010 -8.85 -20.80 42.43
N ASP A 1011 -10.00 -20.26 42.81
CA ASP A 1011 -10.13 -19.29 43.90
C ASP A 1011 -11.21 -19.82 44.85
N ALA A 1012 -10.82 -20.13 46.08
CA ALA A 1012 -11.73 -20.62 47.10
C ALA A 1012 -11.51 -19.86 48.41
N GLN A 1013 -12.61 -19.46 49.04
CA GLN A 1013 -12.61 -18.65 50.25
C GLN A 1013 -13.62 -19.25 51.22
N MET A 1014 -13.17 -19.42 52.46
CA MET A 1014 -14.03 -19.80 53.59
C MET A 1014 -14.16 -18.62 54.54
N ASP A 1015 -15.31 -18.50 55.19
CA ASP A 1015 -15.52 -17.54 56.27
C ASP A 1015 -14.72 -17.88 57.53
N ARG A 1016 -14.47 -16.86 58.34
CA ARG A 1016 -13.83 -17.05 59.65
C ARG A 1016 -14.77 -17.82 60.56
N ILE A 1017 -14.30 -18.95 61.08
CA ILE A 1017 -15.06 -19.74 62.04
C ILE A 1017 -14.63 -19.36 63.45
N VAL A 1018 -15.59 -19.01 64.30
CA VAL A 1018 -15.37 -18.86 65.75
C VAL A 1018 -16.45 -19.64 66.48
N ILE A 1019 -16.05 -20.57 67.36
CA ILE A 1019 -16.97 -21.28 68.24
C ILE A 1019 -16.75 -20.78 69.66
N VAL A 1020 -17.77 -20.12 70.24
CA VAL A 1020 -17.77 -19.45 71.56
C VAL A 1020 -16.82 -18.25 71.66
N SER A 1021 -15.53 -18.41 71.36
CA SER A 1021 -14.54 -17.31 71.33
C SER A 1021 -13.28 -17.69 70.55
N ASP A 1022 -12.52 -16.67 70.12
CA ASP A 1022 -11.21 -16.82 69.45
C ASP A 1022 -10.19 -17.66 70.22
N SER A 1023 -10.34 -17.72 71.54
CA SER A 1023 -9.43 -18.44 72.45
C SER A 1023 -9.79 -19.92 72.58
N LEU A 1024 -11.07 -20.28 72.39
CA LEU A 1024 -11.52 -21.67 72.45
C LEU A 1024 -11.26 -22.40 71.14
N PHE A 1025 -11.85 -21.89 70.05
CA PHE A 1025 -11.70 -22.47 68.71
C PHE A 1025 -11.90 -21.39 67.65
N CYS A 1026 -10.91 -21.20 66.78
CA CYS A 1026 -10.99 -20.29 65.64
C CYS A 1026 -10.29 -20.88 64.42
N ILE A 1027 -10.94 -20.82 63.25
CA ILE A 1027 -10.28 -21.01 61.96
C ILE A 1027 -10.32 -19.67 61.23
N GLN A 1028 -9.16 -19.13 60.89
CA GLN A 1028 -9.03 -17.82 60.26
C GLN A 1028 -7.91 -17.80 59.20
N ALA A 1029 -7.79 -16.71 58.47
CA ALA A 1029 -6.60 -16.44 57.66
C ALA A 1029 -5.37 -16.28 58.56
N ALA A 1030 -4.20 -16.69 58.06
CA ALA A 1030 -2.93 -16.54 58.77
C ALA A 1030 -2.59 -15.05 59.09
N GLU A 1031 -3.07 -14.10 58.29
CA GLU A 1031 -2.88 -12.66 58.55
C GLU A 1031 -3.77 -12.08 59.67
N GLY A 1032 -4.67 -12.87 60.27
CA GLY A 1032 -5.45 -12.44 61.45
C GLY A 1032 -6.83 -11.83 61.15
N SER A 1033 -7.13 -11.48 59.90
CA SER A 1033 -8.41 -10.93 59.48
C SER A 1033 -9.02 -11.76 58.36
N GLY A 1034 -10.25 -12.26 58.55
CA GLY A 1034 -10.95 -13.10 57.57
C GLY A 1034 -10.75 -14.60 57.78
N GLY A 1035 -11.39 -15.41 56.93
CA GLY A 1035 -11.24 -16.87 56.95
C GLY A 1035 -10.19 -17.40 55.96
N PRO A 1036 -9.93 -18.72 55.96
CA PRO A 1036 -8.93 -19.34 55.08
C PRO A 1036 -9.17 -19.10 53.59
N LYS A 1037 -8.07 -19.01 52.82
CA LYS A 1037 -8.10 -18.81 51.36
C LYS A 1037 -7.18 -19.80 50.64
N LEU A 1038 -7.65 -20.27 49.49
CA LEU A 1038 -6.87 -21.03 48.50
C LEU A 1038 -6.93 -20.29 47.16
N SER A 1039 -5.77 -19.98 46.59
CA SER A 1039 -5.66 -19.45 45.23
C SER A 1039 -4.59 -20.20 44.45
N VAL A 1040 -4.98 -20.81 43.34
CA VAL A 1040 -4.09 -21.58 42.48
C VAL A 1040 -4.26 -21.10 41.05
N SER A 1041 -3.17 -20.86 40.34
CA SER A 1041 -3.22 -20.64 38.90
C SER A 1041 -1.97 -21.18 38.22
N SER A 1042 -2.18 -21.91 37.13
CA SER A 1042 -1.10 -22.43 36.28
C SER A 1042 -0.76 -21.53 35.10
N PHE A 1043 -1.51 -20.44 34.90
CA PHE A 1043 -1.31 -19.47 33.82
C PHE A 1043 -1.45 -18.03 34.33
N THR A 1044 -1.13 -17.05 33.47
CA THR A 1044 -1.21 -15.63 33.83
C THR A 1044 -2.65 -15.14 33.75
N GLN A 1045 -3.15 -14.52 34.84
CA GLN A 1045 -4.48 -13.95 34.98
C GLN A 1045 -4.39 -12.40 35.03
N ASN A 1046 -4.29 -11.74 33.88
CA ASN A 1046 -4.10 -10.27 33.83
C ASN A 1046 -5.22 -9.48 34.53
N ALA A 1047 -6.44 -10.02 34.57
CA ALA A 1047 -7.60 -9.41 35.21
C ALA A 1047 -7.72 -9.71 36.73
N GLN A 1048 -6.76 -10.41 37.34
CA GLN A 1048 -6.81 -10.70 38.78
C GLN A 1048 -6.67 -9.39 39.60
N PRO A 1049 -7.64 -9.07 40.50
CA PRO A 1049 -7.60 -7.87 41.34
C PRO A 1049 -6.32 -7.72 42.16
N GLU A 1050 -5.85 -8.81 42.76
CA GLU A 1050 -4.65 -8.94 43.57
C GLU A 1050 -3.40 -9.16 42.69
N PRO A 1051 -2.50 -8.16 42.58
CA PRO A 1051 -1.34 -8.24 41.69
C PRO A 1051 -0.45 -9.46 41.91
N LYS A 1052 -0.30 -9.96 43.16
CA LYS A 1052 0.50 -11.17 43.45
C LYS A 1052 -0.11 -12.46 42.88
N PHE A 1053 -1.41 -12.49 42.57
CA PHE A 1053 -2.11 -13.64 42.00
C PHE A 1053 -2.26 -13.58 40.47
N ARG A 1054 -1.73 -12.54 39.82
CA ARG A 1054 -1.70 -12.43 38.35
C ARG A 1054 -0.74 -13.44 37.69
N PRO A 1055 0.53 -13.62 38.12
CA PRO A 1055 1.36 -14.68 37.57
C PRO A 1055 0.89 -16.08 38.03
N PRO A 1056 1.34 -17.17 37.38
CA PRO A 1056 1.13 -18.52 37.90
C PRO A 1056 1.62 -18.63 39.35
N HIS A 1057 0.78 -19.17 40.23
CA HIS A 1057 1.01 -19.22 41.67
C HIS A 1057 0.28 -20.39 42.33
N PHE A 1058 0.71 -20.75 43.53
CA PHE A 1058 -0.02 -21.61 44.46
C PHE A 1058 0.07 -20.95 45.84
N TYR A 1059 -1.10 -20.55 46.36
CA TYR A 1059 -1.24 -19.80 47.59
C TYR A 1059 -2.29 -20.48 48.48
N ILE A 1060 -1.91 -20.78 49.72
CA ILE A 1060 -2.84 -21.23 50.75
C ILE A 1060 -2.50 -20.56 52.07
N ASN A 1061 -3.50 -20.04 52.76
CA ASN A 1061 -3.36 -19.50 54.10
C ASN A 1061 -4.44 -20.05 55.03
N GLY A 1062 -4.04 -20.34 56.27
CA GLY A 1062 -4.96 -20.74 57.32
C GLY A 1062 -4.26 -20.75 58.67
N GLU A 1063 -5.01 -20.39 59.71
CA GLU A 1063 -4.59 -20.50 61.09
C GLU A 1063 -5.71 -21.15 61.90
N LEU A 1064 -5.35 -22.19 62.65
CA LEU A 1064 -6.20 -22.82 63.65
C LEU A 1064 -5.78 -22.32 65.04
N LYS A 1065 -6.75 -21.85 65.82
CA LYS A 1065 -6.63 -21.64 67.25
C LYS A 1065 -7.47 -22.66 67.98
N PHE A 1066 -6.89 -23.35 68.95
CA PHE A 1066 -7.62 -24.28 69.81
C PHE A 1066 -7.07 -24.20 71.23
N LEU A 1067 -7.92 -23.81 72.20
CA LEU A 1067 -7.55 -23.67 73.62
C LEU A 1067 -6.30 -22.79 73.85
N GLY A 1068 -6.18 -21.68 73.12
CA GLY A 1068 -5.05 -20.77 73.19
C GLY A 1068 -3.78 -21.25 72.45
N LEU A 1069 -3.75 -22.50 71.97
CA LEU A 1069 -2.74 -22.98 71.04
C LEU A 1069 -3.02 -22.38 69.66
N LYS A 1070 -1.96 -21.93 68.98
CA LYS A 1070 -2.01 -21.42 67.62
C LYS A 1070 -1.14 -22.30 66.74
N ASP A 1071 -1.70 -22.79 65.65
CA ASP A 1071 -0.95 -23.44 64.58
C ASP A 1071 -1.31 -22.73 63.28
N SER A 1072 -0.31 -22.13 62.65
CA SER A 1072 -0.46 -21.31 61.44
C SER A 1072 0.23 -22.01 60.28
N VAL A 1073 -0.49 -22.23 59.18
CA VAL A 1073 0.08 -22.73 57.94
C VAL A 1073 0.06 -21.60 56.91
N PHE A 1074 1.25 -21.16 56.53
CA PHE A 1074 1.49 -20.27 55.39
C PHE A 1074 2.38 -21.02 54.42
N VAL A 1075 1.89 -21.27 53.20
CA VAL A 1075 2.68 -21.91 52.14
C VAL A 1075 2.56 -21.10 50.86
N GLU A 1076 3.71 -20.60 50.39
CA GLU A 1076 3.84 -19.88 49.12
C GLU A 1076 4.78 -20.66 48.19
N ALA A 1077 4.29 -21.01 47.00
CA ALA A 1077 5.12 -21.60 45.94
C ALA A 1077 5.71 -20.50 45.05
N THR A 1078 7.05 -20.42 45.01
CA THR A 1078 7.80 -19.50 44.14
C THR A 1078 8.53 -20.29 43.04
N LYS A 1079 9.09 -19.59 42.03
CA LYS A 1079 9.99 -20.22 41.04
C LYS A 1079 11.19 -20.93 41.68
N SER A 1080 11.52 -20.59 42.93
CA SER A 1080 12.68 -21.08 43.68
C SER A 1080 12.35 -22.27 44.60
N GLY A 1081 11.06 -22.63 44.77
CA GLY A 1081 10.63 -23.63 45.74
C GLY A 1081 9.44 -23.23 46.61
N LEU A 1082 9.10 -24.06 47.61
CA LEU A 1082 8.09 -23.78 48.63
C LEU A 1082 8.73 -23.10 49.84
N THR A 1083 8.07 -22.11 50.43
CA THR A 1083 8.47 -21.57 51.74
C THR A 1083 7.35 -21.77 52.76
N PHE A 1084 7.71 -22.05 54.01
CA PHE A 1084 6.76 -22.25 55.10
C PHE A 1084 7.29 -21.70 56.42
N LYS A 1085 6.37 -21.40 57.34
CA LYS A 1085 6.68 -20.94 58.70
C LYS A 1085 5.88 -21.77 59.71
N ILE A 1086 6.53 -22.22 60.78
CA ILE A 1086 5.90 -22.98 61.86
C ILE A 1086 6.19 -22.27 63.18
N GLN A 1087 5.14 -21.91 63.91
CA GLN A 1087 5.24 -21.36 65.26
C GLN A 1087 4.31 -22.15 66.19
N GLY A 1088 4.80 -22.62 67.34
CA GLY A 1088 3.97 -23.41 68.24
C GLY A 1088 4.68 -23.94 69.49
N ASN A 1089 3.91 -24.61 70.35
CA ASN A 1089 4.41 -25.28 71.56
C ASN A 1089 4.36 -26.80 71.35
N LEU A 1090 5.50 -27.49 71.45
CA LEU A 1090 5.55 -28.96 71.33
C LEU A 1090 5.31 -29.65 72.69
N ALA A 1091 5.66 -28.98 73.80
CA ALA A 1091 5.47 -29.44 75.18
C ALA A 1091 5.29 -28.23 76.12
N LEU A 1092 4.88 -28.45 77.39
CA LEU A 1092 4.64 -27.40 78.40
C LEU A 1092 5.83 -26.45 78.63
N ALA A 1093 7.03 -26.81 78.18
CA ALA A 1093 8.26 -26.01 78.33
C ALA A 1093 9.00 -25.72 77.01
N CYS A 1094 8.44 -26.02 75.83
CA CYS A 1094 9.17 -25.91 74.55
C CYS A 1094 8.39 -25.11 73.48
N VAL A 1095 8.90 -23.92 73.13
CA VAL A 1095 8.32 -22.99 72.13
C VAL A 1095 9.21 -22.95 70.90
N PHE A 1096 8.65 -23.06 69.70
CA PHE A 1096 9.37 -23.05 68.42
C PHE A 1096 8.94 -21.87 67.54
N ASP A 1097 9.92 -21.30 66.83
CA ASP A 1097 9.73 -20.35 65.72
C ASP A 1097 10.67 -20.74 64.59
N LEU A 1098 10.17 -21.48 63.60
CA LEU A 1098 10.95 -22.08 62.52
C LEU A 1098 10.52 -21.54 61.16
N HIS A 1099 11.51 -21.21 60.34
CA HIS A 1099 11.34 -20.80 58.95
C HIS A 1099 11.99 -21.83 58.02
N GLY A 1100 11.24 -22.31 57.04
CA GLY A 1100 11.68 -23.37 56.13
C GLY A 1100 11.49 -23.06 54.65
N SER A 1101 12.35 -23.65 53.83
CA SER A 1101 12.28 -23.60 52.36
C SER A 1101 12.59 -24.96 51.73
N ILE A 1102 11.90 -25.28 50.65
CA ILE A 1102 12.03 -26.52 49.88
C ILE A 1102 12.36 -26.15 48.42
N GLY A 1103 13.59 -26.38 47.98
CA GLY A 1103 14.09 -26.06 46.64
C GLY A 1103 13.99 -27.21 45.63
N GLY A 1104 12.90 -27.99 45.66
CA GLY A 1104 12.72 -29.22 44.88
C GLY A 1104 13.11 -30.50 45.65
N SER A 1105 13.20 -31.65 44.97
CA SER A 1105 13.49 -32.96 45.61
C SER A 1105 14.89 -33.07 46.23
N SER A 1106 15.75 -32.07 46.02
CA SER A 1106 17.18 -32.12 46.34
C SER A 1106 17.63 -31.16 47.43
N TYR A 1107 16.73 -30.33 47.96
CA TYR A 1107 17.08 -29.31 48.95
C TYR A 1107 15.90 -28.97 49.89
N PHE A 1108 16.09 -29.20 51.18
CA PHE A 1108 15.27 -28.73 52.29
C PHE A 1108 16.15 -27.97 53.27
N SER A 1109 15.70 -26.83 53.76
CA SER A 1109 16.30 -26.18 54.92
C SER A 1109 15.24 -25.58 55.81
N ALA A 1110 15.30 -25.84 57.12
CA ALA A 1110 14.49 -25.19 58.13
C ALA A 1110 15.38 -24.75 59.29
N GLY A 1111 15.20 -23.52 59.76
CA GLY A 1111 15.97 -23.00 60.88
C GLY A 1111 15.22 -21.93 61.65
N GLY A 1112 15.62 -21.74 62.89
CA GLY A 1112 14.99 -20.76 63.76
C GLY A 1112 15.32 -20.96 65.23
N ASN A 1113 14.47 -20.41 66.09
CA ASN A 1113 14.70 -20.36 67.52
C ASN A 1113 13.79 -21.36 68.24
N VAL A 1114 14.35 -22.03 69.24
CA VAL A 1114 13.67 -22.92 70.17
C VAL A 1114 13.92 -22.43 71.58
N LYS A 1115 12.87 -22.29 72.38
CA LYS A 1115 12.96 -21.88 73.77
C LYS A 1115 12.57 -23.06 74.65
N VAL A 1116 13.47 -23.54 75.50
CA VAL A 1116 13.30 -24.76 76.31
C VAL A 1116 13.41 -24.45 77.80
N GLY A 1117 12.46 -24.89 78.62
CA GLY A 1117 12.58 -24.89 80.09
C GLY A 1117 13.14 -26.23 80.58
N ILE A 1118 14.17 -26.19 81.43
CA ILE A 1118 14.92 -27.37 81.91
C ILE A 1118 14.53 -27.76 83.34
N GLY A 1119 14.17 -26.80 84.21
CA GLY A 1119 13.78 -27.13 85.59
C GLY A 1119 14.98 -27.57 86.46
N THR A 1120 14.83 -28.65 87.22
CA THR A 1120 15.85 -29.12 88.18
C THR A 1120 16.72 -30.22 87.56
N ILE A 1121 18.03 -30.02 87.58
CA ILE A 1121 19.04 -30.99 87.11
C ILE A 1121 19.64 -31.72 88.31
N ASP A 1122 19.61 -33.05 88.29
CA ASP A 1122 20.26 -33.89 89.30
C ASP A 1122 21.72 -34.17 88.92
N LEU A 1123 22.67 -33.71 89.75
CA LEU A 1123 24.10 -33.97 89.57
C LEU A 1123 24.57 -35.24 90.29
N GLY A 1124 23.66 -36.01 90.88
CA GLY A 1124 23.92 -37.22 91.64
C GLY A 1124 24.41 -36.90 93.05
N ILE A 1125 25.54 -37.49 93.47
CA ILE A 1125 26.10 -37.25 94.82
C ILE A 1125 26.52 -35.80 95.07
N LEU A 1126 26.62 -34.97 94.02
CA LEU A 1126 26.92 -33.54 94.13
C LEU A 1126 25.68 -32.69 94.47
N GLY A 1127 24.49 -33.29 94.55
CA GLY A 1127 23.22 -32.59 94.79
C GLY A 1127 22.48 -32.26 93.49
N SER A 1128 21.44 -31.43 93.60
CA SER A 1128 20.61 -31.00 92.47
C SER A 1128 20.62 -29.47 92.34
N VAL A 1129 20.54 -28.99 91.10
CA VAL A 1129 20.57 -27.56 90.76
C VAL A 1129 19.31 -27.18 90.02
N HIS A 1130 18.64 -26.12 90.46
CA HIS A 1130 17.51 -25.55 89.73
C HIS A 1130 17.97 -24.53 88.69
N ILE A 1131 17.55 -24.69 87.44
CA ILE A 1131 17.81 -23.76 86.33
C ILE A 1131 16.51 -22.99 86.03
N ASP A 1132 16.40 -21.78 86.59
CA ASP A 1132 15.22 -20.90 86.43
C ASP A 1132 15.10 -20.29 85.01
N THR A 1133 16.20 -20.25 84.25
CA THR A 1133 16.21 -19.57 82.95
C THR A 1133 15.81 -20.51 81.82
N SER A 1134 14.86 -20.08 81.00
CA SER A 1134 14.57 -20.72 79.72
C SER A 1134 15.76 -20.62 78.77
N ILE A 1135 16.21 -21.76 78.25
CA ILE A 1135 17.30 -21.87 77.29
C ILE A 1135 16.82 -21.40 75.93
N GLN A 1136 17.58 -20.49 75.32
CA GLN A 1136 17.41 -20.14 73.91
C GLN A 1136 18.37 -20.97 73.08
N ALA A 1137 17.81 -21.72 72.13
CA ALA A 1137 18.54 -22.59 71.23
C ALA A 1137 18.26 -22.20 69.77
N GLY A 1138 19.32 -22.11 68.97
CA GLY A 1138 19.22 -22.04 67.51
C GLY A 1138 19.19 -23.46 66.93
N LEU A 1139 18.15 -23.77 66.16
CA LEU A 1139 18.00 -25.02 65.42
C LEU A 1139 18.25 -24.77 63.93
N ASP A 1140 19.09 -25.59 63.31
CA ASP A 1140 19.34 -25.61 61.85
C ASP A 1140 19.21 -27.05 61.35
N VAL A 1141 18.25 -27.28 60.46
CA VAL A 1141 17.96 -28.56 59.81
C VAL A 1141 18.14 -28.37 58.30
N LYS A 1142 18.93 -29.23 57.68
CA LYS A 1142 19.18 -29.23 56.23
C LYS A 1142 19.10 -30.65 55.69
N ALA A 1143 18.44 -30.82 54.56
CA ALA A 1143 18.47 -32.06 53.79
C ALA A 1143 18.86 -31.77 52.35
N THR A 1144 19.84 -32.51 51.85
CA THR A 1144 20.34 -32.47 50.47
C THR A 1144 20.33 -33.87 49.88
N ASN A 1145 20.56 -34.02 48.56
CA ASN A 1145 20.66 -35.33 47.90
C ASN A 1145 21.64 -36.32 48.56
N SER A 1146 22.63 -35.83 49.32
CA SER A 1146 23.70 -36.66 49.90
C SER A 1146 23.65 -36.81 51.42
N ALA A 1147 22.86 -35.99 52.15
CA ALA A 1147 22.82 -36.02 53.61
C ALA A 1147 21.64 -35.23 54.20
N MET A 1148 21.12 -35.71 55.33
CA MET A 1148 20.28 -34.95 56.26
C MET A 1148 21.08 -34.61 57.52
N THR A 1149 21.04 -33.36 57.95
CA THR A 1149 21.73 -32.86 59.15
C THR A 1149 20.80 -31.99 59.97
N ALA A 1150 20.69 -32.26 61.27
CA ALA A 1150 20.07 -31.37 62.24
C ALA A 1150 21.11 -30.98 63.27
N SER A 1151 21.18 -29.69 63.61
CA SER A 1151 22.17 -29.18 64.56
C SER A 1151 21.57 -28.14 65.48
N LEU A 1152 22.01 -28.15 66.72
CA LEU A 1152 21.52 -27.28 67.78
C LEU A 1152 22.67 -26.56 68.46
N GLN A 1153 22.49 -25.28 68.72
CA GLN A 1153 23.40 -24.45 69.52
C GLN A 1153 22.56 -23.73 70.57
N ALA A 1154 22.97 -23.80 71.83
CA ALA A 1154 22.20 -23.27 72.94
C ALA A 1154 23.08 -22.54 73.94
N ALA A 1155 22.48 -21.68 74.74
CA ALA A 1155 23.13 -21.05 75.89
C ALA A 1155 22.14 -20.95 77.06
N PHE A 1156 22.66 -21.04 78.27
CA PHE A 1156 21.89 -20.85 79.50
C PHE A 1156 22.64 -19.91 80.46
N GLU A 1157 21.90 -19.26 81.35
CA GLU A 1157 22.50 -18.42 82.39
C GLU A 1157 22.53 -19.18 83.71
N PHE A 1158 23.67 -19.11 84.39
CA PHE A 1158 23.84 -19.70 85.70
C PHE A 1158 24.81 -18.83 86.51
N LEU A 1159 24.44 -18.47 87.75
CA LEU A 1159 25.23 -17.60 88.64
C LEU A 1159 25.70 -16.28 88.01
N GLY A 1160 24.79 -15.63 87.27
CA GLY A 1160 25.07 -14.35 86.61
C GLY A 1160 26.05 -14.43 85.44
N SER A 1161 26.40 -15.63 84.97
CA SER A 1161 27.27 -15.88 83.83
C SER A 1161 26.55 -16.68 82.74
N THR A 1162 26.77 -16.34 81.47
CA THR A 1162 26.25 -17.10 80.33
C THR A 1162 27.16 -18.27 79.99
N HIS A 1163 26.60 -19.48 79.98
CA HIS A 1163 27.30 -20.70 79.61
C HIS A 1163 26.80 -21.19 78.24
N ASN A 1164 27.73 -21.28 77.28
CA ASN A 1164 27.42 -21.72 75.92
C ASN A 1164 27.54 -23.24 75.82
N ILE A 1165 26.51 -23.89 75.26
CA ILE A 1165 26.56 -25.27 74.81
C ILE A 1165 27.06 -25.26 73.37
N ALA A 1166 28.24 -25.84 73.14
CA ALA A 1166 28.85 -25.91 71.81
C ALA A 1166 27.90 -26.59 70.82
N LYS A 1167 27.89 -26.13 69.56
CA LYS A 1167 27.02 -26.68 68.51
C LYS A 1167 27.20 -28.20 68.41
N PHE A 1168 26.10 -28.94 68.50
CA PHE A 1168 26.09 -30.40 68.37
C PHE A 1168 25.03 -30.86 67.37
N ASN A 1169 25.21 -32.06 66.83
CA ASN A 1169 24.27 -32.65 65.90
C ASN A 1169 23.17 -33.40 66.67
N LEU A 1170 21.93 -33.23 66.23
CA LEU A 1170 20.81 -34.04 66.68
C LEU A 1170 20.74 -35.30 65.83
N ASP A 1171 20.44 -36.43 66.47
CA ASP A 1171 20.25 -37.69 65.78
C ASP A 1171 18.87 -37.69 65.10
N VAL A 1172 18.87 -37.52 63.78
CA VAL A 1172 17.67 -37.40 62.96
C VAL A 1172 16.87 -38.70 62.84
N ASP A 1173 17.43 -39.85 63.26
CA ASP A 1173 16.77 -41.16 63.20
C ASP A 1173 16.02 -41.51 64.52
N SER A 1174 16.02 -40.61 65.51
CA SER A 1174 15.60 -40.89 66.90
C SER A 1174 14.54 -39.94 67.49
N ASP A 1175 13.81 -39.20 66.65
CA ASP A 1175 12.84 -38.16 67.06
C ASP A 1175 13.40 -37.16 68.11
N PRO A 1176 14.51 -36.46 67.79
CA PRO A 1176 15.33 -35.75 68.77
C PRO A 1176 14.66 -34.51 69.38
N LEU A 1177 13.57 -34.01 68.78
CA LEU A 1177 12.84 -32.85 69.28
C LEU A 1177 11.90 -33.19 70.44
N THR A 1178 11.44 -34.45 70.51
CA THR A 1178 10.61 -34.96 71.62
C THR A 1178 11.40 -35.13 72.90
N ASP A 1179 12.69 -35.48 72.81
CA ASP A 1179 13.62 -35.62 73.95
C ASP A 1179 14.57 -34.41 74.08
N LEU A 1180 14.21 -33.27 73.49
CA LEU A 1180 15.10 -32.11 73.48
C LEU A 1180 15.44 -31.60 74.89
N VAL A 1181 14.51 -31.75 75.84
CA VAL A 1181 14.73 -31.42 77.25
C VAL A 1181 15.81 -32.32 77.85
N GLY A 1182 15.70 -33.64 77.72
CA GLY A 1182 16.69 -34.60 78.23
C GLY A 1182 18.07 -34.43 77.59
N ILE A 1183 18.12 -34.21 76.27
CA ILE A 1183 19.37 -33.94 75.54
C ILE A 1183 20.07 -32.68 76.08
N LEU A 1184 19.32 -31.61 76.36
CA LEU A 1184 19.87 -30.38 76.92
C LEU A 1184 20.24 -30.55 78.39
N GLU A 1185 19.44 -31.25 79.20
CA GLU A 1185 19.73 -31.60 80.59
C GLU A 1185 21.09 -32.29 80.70
N ASP A 1186 21.36 -33.30 79.86
CA ASP A 1186 22.64 -34.02 79.85
C ASP A 1186 23.81 -33.08 79.55
N LYS A 1187 23.67 -32.18 78.56
CA LYS A 1187 24.73 -31.23 78.20
C LYS A 1187 24.97 -30.18 79.28
N ILE A 1188 23.92 -29.73 79.94
CA ILE A 1188 24.03 -28.78 81.06
C ILE A 1188 24.64 -29.48 82.27
N MET A 1189 24.22 -30.70 82.57
CA MET A 1189 24.78 -31.53 83.64
C MET A 1189 26.30 -31.69 83.46
N ASP A 1190 26.77 -31.95 82.24
CA ASP A 1190 28.21 -32.03 81.93
C ASP A 1190 28.94 -30.70 82.25
N ILE A 1191 28.34 -29.56 81.89
CA ILE A 1191 28.89 -28.22 82.16
C ILE A 1191 28.90 -27.94 83.67
N LEU A 1192 27.80 -28.21 84.38
CA LEU A 1192 27.67 -28.01 85.81
C LEU A 1192 28.65 -28.88 86.60
N LYS A 1193 28.79 -30.17 86.24
CA LYS A 1193 29.83 -31.05 86.82
C LYS A 1193 31.24 -30.52 86.55
N GLY A 1194 31.46 -29.86 85.41
CA GLY A 1194 32.70 -29.15 85.11
C GLY A 1194 32.95 -27.94 86.01
N ILE A 1195 31.93 -27.12 86.26
CA ILE A 1195 32.00 -25.95 87.17
C ILE A 1195 32.28 -26.40 88.60
N PHE A 1196 31.57 -27.44 89.06
CA PHE A 1196 31.69 -27.98 90.41
C PHE A 1196 32.83 -28.98 90.57
N LYS A 1197 33.74 -29.11 89.59
CA LYS A 1197 34.98 -29.87 89.78
C LYS A 1197 35.90 -29.24 90.82
N ASP A 1198 35.76 -27.93 91.05
CA ASP A 1198 36.43 -27.21 92.11
C ASP A 1198 35.66 -27.39 93.44
N PRO A 1199 36.23 -28.10 94.44
CA PRO A 1199 35.56 -28.37 95.70
C PRO A 1199 35.17 -27.09 96.46
N ALA A 1200 35.92 -25.99 96.30
CA ALA A 1200 35.60 -24.72 96.95
C ALA A 1200 34.34 -24.08 96.35
N LYS A 1201 34.23 -24.06 95.01
CA LYS A 1201 33.06 -23.52 94.31
C LYS A 1201 31.81 -24.35 94.53
N TRP A 1202 31.96 -25.68 94.61
CA TRP A 1202 30.85 -26.57 94.93
C TRP A 1202 30.33 -26.34 96.35
N ALA A 1203 31.23 -26.22 97.34
CA ALA A 1203 30.84 -25.93 98.71
C ALA A 1203 30.21 -24.54 98.87
N GLU A 1204 30.76 -23.52 98.20
CA GLU A 1204 30.18 -22.16 98.14
C GLU A 1204 28.75 -22.19 97.59
N ALA A 1205 28.54 -22.88 96.46
CA ALA A 1205 27.21 -23.04 95.87
C ALA A 1205 26.23 -23.81 96.77
N LEU A 1206 26.72 -24.75 97.58
CA LEU A 1206 25.92 -25.43 98.59
C LEU A 1206 25.56 -24.50 99.78
N GLY A 1207 26.49 -23.65 100.21
CA GLY A 1207 26.26 -22.63 101.24
C GLY A 1207 25.24 -21.56 100.83
N ASP A 1208 25.32 -21.13 99.58
CA ASP A 1208 24.42 -20.16 98.94
C ASP A 1208 23.05 -20.76 98.56
N LYS A 1209 22.81 -22.05 98.85
CA LYS A 1209 21.58 -22.79 98.52
C LYS A 1209 21.26 -22.85 97.02
N ILE A 1210 22.30 -22.79 96.19
CA ILE A 1210 22.20 -23.00 94.74
C ILE A 1210 22.14 -24.50 94.45
N ILE A 1211 22.85 -25.31 95.24
CA ILE A 1211 22.79 -26.77 95.23
C ILE A 1211 21.94 -27.23 96.42
N ASP A 1212 20.97 -28.10 96.15
CA ASP A 1212 20.14 -28.76 97.17
C ASP A 1212 20.38 -30.29 97.18
N GLY A 1213 19.84 -30.99 98.18
CA GLY A 1213 19.82 -32.46 98.21
C GLY A 1213 21.11 -33.15 98.68
N VAL A 1214 22.04 -32.41 99.29
CA VAL A 1214 23.29 -32.96 99.85
C VAL A 1214 23.16 -33.18 101.36
N GLU A 1215 23.21 -34.45 101.81
CA GLU A 1215 23.06 -34.80 103.24
C GLU A 1215 24.37 -34.72 104.05
N ASP A 1216 25.52 -35.02 103.43
CA ASP A 1216 26.83 -35.07 104.10
C ASP A 1216 27.93 -34.46 103.22
N ALA A 1217 28.05 -33.13 103.28
CA ALA A 1217 29.00 -32.37 102.47
C ALA A 1217 30.47 -32.63 102.83
N GLU A 1218 30.78 -32.97 104.09
CA GLU A 1218 32.13 -33.31 104.54
C GLU A 1218 32.59 -34.59 103.84
N LYS A 1219 31.72 -35.61 103.84
CA LYS A 1219 31.99 -36.88 103.17
C LYS A 1219 32.18 -36.74 101.66
N ILE A 1220 31.41 -35.89 100.99
CA ILE A 1220 31.59 -35.66 99.54
C ILE A 1220 32.94 -34.99 99.25
N LEU A 1221 33.37 -34.01 100.07
CA LEU A 1221 34.69 -33.39 99.92
C LEU A 1221 35.84 -34.39 100.11
N THR A 1222 35.73 -35.31 101.07
CA THR A 1222 36.78 -36.32 101.31
C THR A 1222 36.73 -37.48 100.33
N ASP A 1223 35.54 -38.00 100.01
CA ASP A 1223 35.37 -39.24 99.25
C ASP A 1223 35.31 -38.99 97.75
N TYR A 1224 34.65 -37.91 97.29
CA TYR A 1224 34.52 -37.58 95.88
C TYR A 1224 35.59 -36.59 95.39
N PHE A 1225 35.82 -35.50 96.12
CA PHE A 1225 36.84 -34.51 95.74
C PHE A 1225 38.26 -34.85 96.21
N HIS A 1226 38.41 -35.89 97.05
CA HIS A 1226 39.69 -36.32 97.63
C HIS A 1226 40.44 -35.21 98.40
N VAL A 1227 39.69 -34.26 98.96
CA VAL A 1227 40.24 -33.19 99.79
C VAL A 1227 40.55 -33.76 101.18
N PRO A 1228 41.75 -33.55 101.74
CA PRO A 1228 42.07 -33.96 103.11
C PRO A 1228 41.08 -33.39 104.13
N LEU A 1229 40.71 -34.17 105.15
CA LEU A 1229 39.66 -33.84 106.14
C LEU A 1229 39.80 -32.42 106.74
N ASP A 1230 41.03 -32.00 107.05
CA ASP A 1230 41.29 -30.67 107.63
C ASP A 1230 41.03 -29.53 106.63
N GLN A 1231 41.32 -29.75 105.34
CA GLN A 1231 41.01 -28.80 104.27
C GLN A 1231 39.52 -28.83 103.89
N ALA A 1232 38.86 -29.99 103.92
CA ALA A 1232 37.43 -30.11 103.68
C ALA A 1232 36.61 -29.32 104.70
N LYS A 1233 36.98 -29.40 105.99
CA LYS A 1233 36.38 -28.61 107.06
C LYS A 1233 36.59 -27.11 106.89
N GLN A 1234 37.76 -26.71 106.40
CA GLN A 1234 38.04 -25.30 106.09
C GLN A 1234 37.17 -24.81 104.93
N ILE A 1235 37.09 -25.57 103.83
CA ILE A 1235 36.24 -25.24 102.67
C ILE A 1235 34.75 -25.11 103.07
N LEU A 1236 34.23 -26.03 103.88
CA LEU A 1236 32.84 -25.96 104.36
C LEU A 1236 32.59 -24.75 105.27
N ASN A 1237 33.56 -24.41 106.12
CA ASN A 1237 33.45 -23.27 107.02
C ASN A 1237 33.53 -21.93 106.25
N ASP A 1238 34.43 -21.85 105.27
CA ASP A 1238 34.56 -20.70 104.36
C ASP A 1238 33.27 -20.50 103.53
N ALA A 1239 32.57 -21.59 103.19
CA ALA A 1239 31.25 -21.57 102.56
C ALA A 1239 30.07 -21.37 103.53
N GLY A 1240 30.31 -21.16 104.83
CA GLY A 1240 29.26 -20.88 105.83
C GLY A 1240 28.41 -22.08 106.27
N LEU A 1241 28.86 -23.33 106.03
CA LEU A 1241 28.16 -24.56 106.40
C LEU A 1241 28.63 -25.10 107.76
N ALA A 1242 27.70 -25.29 108.71
CA ALA A 1242 28.03 -25.71 110.09
C ALA A 1242 28.27 -27.24 110.22
N ILE A 1243 29.44 -27.64 110.72
CA ILE A 1243 29.82 -29.04 110.96
C ILE A 1243 29.09 -29.61 112.20
N LYS A 1244 28.26 -30.64 112.03
CA LYS A 1244 27.59 -31.34 113.16
C LYS A 1244 28.47 -32.49 113.71
N ALA A 1245 29.00 -32.34 114.92
CA ALA A 1245 29.63 -33.43 115.66
C ALA A 1245 28.57 -34.32 116.36
N CYS A 1246 28.63 -35.64 116.15
CA CYS A 1246 27.68 -36.61 116.68
C CYS A 1246 28.25 -37.34 117.90
N ALA A 1247 27.56 -37.32 119.05
CA ALA A 1247 27.79 -38.22 120.17
C ALA A 1247 26.46 -38.78 120.69
N THR A 1248 26.40 -40.09 120.71
CA THR A 1248 25.30 -41.01 121.07
C THR A 1248 24.93 -41.01 122.56
N THR A 1249 23.63 -41.02 122.92
CA THR A 1249 22.88 -42.13 123.56
C THR A 1249 21.52 -41.72 124.19
N THR A 1250 20.45 -42.39 123.69
CA THR A 1250 19.28 -43.01 124.36
C THR A 1250 18.45 -42.37 125.49
N ALA A 1251 17.15 -42.27 125.21
CA ALA A 1251 16.00 -42.96 125.87
C ALA A 1251 14.91 -42.11 126.56
N ALA A 1252 13.66 -42.41 126.14
CA ALA A 1252 12.39 -42.49 126.90
C ALA A 1252 11.74 -41.19 127.43
N SER A 1253 10.42 -41.00 127.55
CA SER A 1253 9.16 -41.51 126.98
C SER A 1253 8.02 -40.85 127.79
N ILE A 1254 6.81 -40.72 127.20
CA ILE A 1254 5.49 -40.39 127.80
C ILE A 1254 5.02 -38.92 127.66
N LEU A 1255 3.86 -38.80 127.00
CA LEU A 1255 3.03 -37.63 126.61
C LEU A 1255 3.45 -36.85 125.36
#